data_AF-A0A849KEG1-F1
#
_entry.id   AF-A0A849KEG1-F1
#
_cell.length_a   1.000
_cell.length_b   1.000
_cell.length_c   1.000
_cell.angle_alpha   90.00
_cell.angle_beta   90.00
_cell.angle_gamma   90.00
#
_symmetry.space_group_name_H-M   'P 1'
#
loop_
_entity.id
_entity.type
_entity.pdbx_description
1 polymer ?
#
loop_
_entity_poly.entity_id
_entity_poly.type
_entity_poly.pdbx_seq_one_letter_code
_entity_poly.pdbx_strand_id
1 'polypeptide(L)'
;MVTRHTSTGSKGGRKGGKPAHPANPAPAQTVPPIRVKSPGPAAGPSVAANPPPPGGIPNPLNLANTPGGRTMSPILLIDLSQRELQERQKLQSRLDRLDALQRTAATSGGLTTEQQAEQAKYRAMLASDEPVDPFYQGVAAVVARKPWEALRTGKDYLLKHGLFGSQYDVTPGTTLGPLEQEIAFVCGLLALDNLTLPTAPDFVKRVAAAQGEYRQNQALFNAAYEKFEKNFGVTVQSQIDKKLVNPDILKVIRPPVAIQPLMVGAAAASAAQPAPPSAFVLSARNIAAVVRKLVREGVTANDPWISSRLESAYNMQTGVVDGAPPSALEIMLPDLEESVDVEIVTENLHAVQAIYFTYQLEEMRMFQVVERIVELFRQGLLPLGRGSVGDYLFNYYKKAAERITESERRDLYMRVFGAPGGNPANEPNRDFNELWLRFVSAVSSFARQLTVERMLRNTIPMAVSQEQVRKSARDLGTNLSRNGYGIAYFAATELQQSILEFRDILQNPELRNAFGARDMWQVIDQVNVNYLGGARNTHRHRTQSRAGAIIIRWIANNVQRLSNISGPVIQIEQIVNPQLRATSGGANPTVDPSDWDLVNACEQWLAVGGVQDQSIEQYSQPIEAPTMTSRPIEMPQIARDMLGGLGAGLNGLGLNGAGLAGGLPAGLQ
;
A
#
# COMPACT_ATOMS: atom_id res chain seq x y z
N MET A 1 -62.23 34.02 -26.21
CA MET A 1 -62.00 35.29 -26.93
C MET A 1 -60.52 35.36 -27.26
N VAL A 2 -60.21 35.42 -28.56
CA VAL A 2 -58.88 35.62 -29.23
C VAL A 2 -57.80 34.54 -28.95
N THR A 3 -57.65 33.43 -29.69
CA THR A 3 -57.25 33.13 -31.10
C THR A 3 -55.78 33.33 -31.52
N ARG A 4 -55.19 32.20 -31.97
CA ARG A 4 -54.33 31.97 -33.19
C ARG A 4 -52.82 32.29 -33.07
N HIS A 5 -51.85 31.59 -33.68
CA HIS A 5 -51.72 30.77 -34.92
C HIS A 5 -50.61 29.70 -34.72
N THR A 6 -50.77 28.40 -35.02
CA THR A 6 -50.54 27.65 -36.28
C THR A 6 -49.26 27.96 -37.08
N SER A 7 -48.39 26.96 -37.26
CA SER A 7 -47.79 26.50 -38.55
C SER A 7 -46.68 25.47 -38.25
N THR A 8 -46.84 24.16 -38.48
CA THR A 8 -46.51 23.43 -39.73
C THR A 8 -45.15 23.88 -40.33
N GLY A 9 -44.12 23.06 -40.55
CA GLY A 9 -43.98 21.64 -40.82
C GLY A 9 -43.07 21.52 -42.05
N SER A 10 -42.03 20.68 -42.05
CA SER A 10 -41.54 20.04 -43.29
C SER A 10 -40.52 18.94 -43.02
N LYS A 11 -40.75 17.82 -43.71
CA LYS A 11 -39.91 16.63 -43.85
C LYS A 11 -38.89 16.83 -44.96
N GLY A 12 -37.81 16.05 -44.89
CA GLY A 12 -36.92 15.69 -46.01
C GLY A 12 -35.46 15.84 -45.60
N GLY A 13 -34.60 14.83 -45.58
CA GLY A 13 -34.61 13.56 -46.31
C GLY A 13 -33.45 13.54 -47.30
N ARG A 14 -32.50 12.61 -47.05
CA ARG A 14 -31.48 12.02 -47.94
C ARG A 14 -30.06 12.61 -48.03
N LYS A 15 -29.14 11.70 -47.62
CA LYS A 15 -28.00 11.12 -48.35
C LYS A 15 -26.78 11.99 -48.66
N GLY A 16 -25.65 11.52 -48.11
CA GLY A 16 -24.54 11.00 -48.93
C GLY A 16 -23.32 11.90 -49.04
N GLY A 17 -22.18 11.43 -48.55
CA GLY A 17 -20.88 12.01 -48.91
C GLY A 17 -19.75 11.68 -47.92
N LYS A 18 -19.07 10.55 -48.14
CA LYS A 18 -17.67 10.35 -47.70
C LYS A 18 -16.78 11.38 -48.42
N PRO A 19 -15.67 11.80 -47.77
CA PRO A 19 -14.35 11.59 -48.39
C PRO A 19 -13.35 11.05 -47.35
N ALA A 20 -12.69 9.92 -47.57
CA ALA A 20 -11.50 9.71 -48.41
C ALA A 20 -10.23 10.37 -47.85
N HIS A 21 -9.34 9.50 -47.34
CA HIS A 21 -7.91 9.73 -47.07
C HIS A 21 -7.16 10.29 -48.29
N PRO A 22 -6.04 10.98 -48.04
CA PRO A 22 -4.79 10.76 -48.79
C PRO A 22 -3.65 10.41 -47.79
N ALA A 23 -2.96 9.28 -47.98
CA ALA A 23 -1.80 9.07 -48.84
C ALA A 23 -0.48 9.62 -48.24
N ASN A 24 0.43 8.69 -47.97
CA ASN A 24 1.78 8.85 -47.41
C ASN A 24 2.81 9.03 -48.58
N PRO A 25 4.16 9.05 -48.37
CA PRO A 25 5.02 10.21 -48.65
C PRO A 25 6.07 9.95 -49.75
N ALA A 26 6.75 11.00 -50.23
CA ALA A 26 8.00 10.92 -51.02
C ALA A 26 8.66 12.32 -51.17
N PRO A 27 9.94 12.45 -51.56
CA PRO A 27 11.10 11.56 -51.39
C PRO A 27 12.36 12.29 -50.84
N ALA A 28 13.40 11.49 -50.61
CA ALA A 28 14.74 11.84 -50.16
C ALA A 28 15.50 12.84 -51.06
N GLN A 29 16.32 13.68 -50.44
CA GLN A 29 17.47 14.33 -51.07
C GLN A 29 18.77 13.79 -50.47
N THR A 30 19.58 13.20 -51.33
CA THR A 30 20.97 12.75 -51.14
C THR A 30 21.94 13.76 -51.76
N VAL A 31 23.21 13.73 -51.30
CA VAL A 31 24.50 14.14 -51.96
C VAL A 31 25.35 15.05 -51.02
N PRO A 32 26.70 14.93 -50.92
CA PRO A 32 27.66 13.80 -50.99
C PRO A 32 28.76 13.88 -49.84
N PRO A 33 29.82 13.04 -49.83
CA PRO A 33 30.70 12.86 -48.66
C PRO A 33 31.99 13.71 -48.72
N ILE A 34 32.47 14.16 -47.55
CA ILE A 34 33.80 14.78 -47.41
C ILE A 34 34.82 13.73 -47.00
N ARG A 35 35.87 13.62 -47.81
CA ARG A 35 36.95 12.63 -47.76
C ARG A 35 38.12 13.15 -46.91
N VAL A 36 38.67 12.20 -46.16
CA VAL A 36 39.90 12.22 -45.33
C VAL A 36 41.14 12.75 -46.07
N LYS A 37 41.97 13.54 -45.38
CA LYS A 37 43.43 13.62 -45.60
C LYS A 37 44.17 13.75 -44.26
N SER A 38 45.00 12.74 -43.98
CA SER A 38 46.07 12.73 -42.97
C SER A 38 47.20 13.70 -43.34
N PRO A 39 47.96 14.16 -42.33
CA PRO A 39 49.41 13.94 -42.38
C PRO A 39 50.01 13.57 -41.01
N GLY A 40 50.88 12.56 -40.97
CA GLY A 40 51.93 12.44 -39.94
C GLY A 40 53.27 12.93 -40.50
N PRO A 41 54.42 12.61 -39.88
CA PRO A 41 54.76 12.67 -38.46
C PRO A 41 55.94 13.67 -38.23
N ALA A 42 56.19 14.10 -36.99
CA ALA A 42 57.42 14.82 -36.64
C ALA A 42 57.98 14.37 -35.29
N ALA A 43 59.30 14.25 -35.26
CA ALA A 43 60.13 13.59 -34.27
C ALA A 43 60.21 14.30 -32.92
N GLY A 44 60.53 13.54 -31.87
CA GLY A 44 60.84 14.05 -30.52
C GLY A 44 62.28 14.53 -30.36
N PRO A 45 62.72 14.71 -29.10
CA PRO A 45 64.07 14.27 -28.74
C PRO A 45 64.11 13.49 -27.40
N SER A 46 65.04 12.54 -27.39
CA SER A 46 65.51 11.71 -26.28
C SER A 46 66.45 12.48 -25.34
N VAL A 47 66.44 12.16 -24.04
CA VAL A 47 67.58 12.36 -23.14
C VAL A 47 67.79 11.10 -22.29
N ALA A 48 69.06 10.73 -22.16
CA ALA A 48 69.60 9.44 -21.75
C ALA A 48 69.76 9.22 -20.23
N ALA A 49 70.07 7.96 -19.89
CA ALA A 49 70.24 7.36 -18.57
C ALA A 49 71.63 7.58 -17.92
N ASN A 50 71.73 7.31 -16.61
CA ASN A 50 72.88 6.66 -15.94
C ASN A 50 72.52 6.14 -14.51
N PRO A 51 73.28 5.18 -13.91
CA PRO A 51 72.73 4.05 -13.13
C PRO A 51 73.26 3.99 -11.64
N PRO A 52 73.28 2.86 -10.87
CA PRO A 52 72.80 2.77 -9.47
C PRO A 52 73.93 2.55 -8.41
N PRO A 53 73.59 2.35 -7.11
CA PRO A 53 74.46 1.61 -6.18
C PRO A 53 73.76 0.45 -5.41
N PRO A 54 74.53 -0.42 -4.71
CA PRO A 54 74.35 -1.88 -4.77
C PRO A 54 73.83 -2.56 -3.48
N GLY A 55 73.33 -3.81 -3.66
CA GLY A 55 73.75 -5.00 -2.90
C GLY A 55 73.30 -5.19 -1.44
N GLY A 56 72.41 -6.16 -1.22
CA GLY A 56 72.18 -6.78 0.09
C GLY A 56 71.32 -8.04 -0.01
N ILE A 57 71.96 -9.22 -0.01
CA ILE A 57 71.34 -10.55 0.07
C ILE A 57 70.89 -10.79 1.53
N PRO A 58 69.83 -11.58 1.79
CA PRO A 58 70.12 -12.92 2.31
C PRO A 58 69.20 -14.03 1.76
N ASN A 59 69.80 -15.22 1.70
CA ASN A 59 69.19 -16.52 1.40
C ASN A 59 68.86 -17.24 2.75
N PRO A 60 68.38 -18.50 2.79
CA PRO A 60 67.02 -18.89 3.14
C PRO A 60 66.92 -19.68 4.48
N LEU A 61 65.67 -19.91 4.93
CA LEU A 61 65.17 -20.87 5.95
C LEU A 61 64.36 -20.21 7.08
N ASN A 62 63.03 -20.16 6.93
CA ASN A 62 62.13 -20.78 7.91
C ASN A 62 60.73 -20.99 7.32
N LEU A 63 60.50 -22.21 6.81
CA LEU A 63 59.19 -22.81 6.65
C LEU A 63 58.69 -23.20 8.05
N ALA A 64 57.76 -22.43 8.62
CA ALA A 64 56.89 -22.90 9.70
C ALA A 64 55.65 -21.99 9.86
N ASN A 65 54.49 -22.52 9.44
CA ASN A 65 53.13 -22.21 9.89
C ASN A 65 52.74 -20.75 10.22
N THR A 66 52.03 -20.12 9.28
CA THR A 66 50.99 -19.12 9.61
C THR A 66 49.64 -19.61 9.08
N PRO A 67 48.69 -20.03 9.95
CA PRO A 67 47.33 -20.33 9.55
C PRO A 67 46.57 -19.01 9.44
N GLY A 68 46.20 -18.61 8.22
CA GLY A 68 45.51 -17.34 7.99
C GLY A 68 45.00 -17.19 6.57
N GLY A 69 44.19 -18.13 6.10
CA GLY A 69 43.41 -17.94 4.87
C GLY A 69 42.46 -16.76 5.06
N ARG A 70 42.64 -15.67 4.31
CA ARG A 70 41.72 -14.53 4.28
C ARG A 70 40.34 -15.03 3.82
N THR A 71 39.41 -15.16 4.76
CA THR A 71 37.98 -15.36 4.45
C THR A 71 37.46 -14.09 3.78
N MET A 72 37.13 -14.17 2.49
CA MET A 72 36.63 -13.05 1.67
C MET A 72 35.12 -12.82 1.91
N SER A 73 34.66 -11.57 1.84
CA SER A 73 33.31 -11.14 2.24
C SER A 73 32.29 -11.17 1.08
N PRO A 74 31.09 -11.79 1.23
CA PRO A 74 30.06 -11.88 0.19
C PRO A 74 29.36 -10.54 -0.11
N ILE A 75 28.68 -10.44 -1.26
CA ILE A 75 27.92 -9.26 -1.70
C ILE A 75 26.42 -9.49 -1.47
N LEU A 76 25.85 -8.73 -0.55
CA LEU A 76 24.46 -8.77 -0.13
C LEU A 76 23.63 -7.72 -0.87
N LEU A 77 22.66 -8.17 -1.67
CA LEU A 77 21.70 -7.29 -2.35
C LEU A 77 20.53 -6.97 -1.43
N ILE A 78 20.60 -5.83 -0.75
CA ILE A 78 19.76 -5.53 0.41
C ILE A 78 18.29 -5.30 0.05
N ASP A 79 18.03 -4.74 -1.12
CA ASP A 79 16.68 -4.51 -1.63
C ASP A 79 15.98 -5.81 -2.03
N LEU A 80 16.74 -6.76 -2.61
CA LEU A 80 16.20 -8.09 -2.92
C LEU A 80 16.07 -8.97 -1.67
N SER A 81 17.00 -8.85 -0.71
CA SER A 81 16.93 -9.58 0.56
C SER A 81 15.75 -9.15 1.42
N GLN A 82 15.48 -7.84 1.48
CA GLN A 82 14.36 -7.29 2.23
C GLN A 82 13.02 -7.76 1.64
N ARG A 83 12.88 -7.77 0.31
CA ARG A 83 11.67 -8.29 -0.36
C ARG A 83 11.45 -9.77 -0.08
N GLU A 84 12.49 -10.58 -0.20
CA GLU A 84 12.43 -12.01 0.10
C GLU A 84 12.01 -12.26 1.56
N LEU A 85 12.55 -11.47 2.49
CA LEU A 85 12.17 -11.54 3.91
C LEU A 85 10.68 -11.19 4.13
N GLN A 86 10.19 -10.14 3.48
CA GLN A 86 8.79 -9.72 3.56
C GLN A 86 7.84 -10.81 3.02
N GLU A 87 8.16 -11.43 1.89
CA GLU A 87 7.34 -12.50 1.31
C GLU A 87 7.34 -13.76 2.20
N ARG A 88 8.48 -14.12 2.80
CA ARG A 88 8.54 -15.20 3.80
C ARG A 88 7.72 -14.88 5.05
N GLN A 89 7.71 -13.64 5.52
CA GLN A 89 6.86 -13.22 6.64
C GLN A 89 5.37 -13.33 6.29
N LYS A 90 4.95 -12.94 5.08
CA LYS A 90 3.56 -13.11 4.61
C LYS A 90 3.14 -14.57 4.61
N LEU A 91 4.00 -15.47 4.10
CA LEU A 91 3.74 -16.91 4.14
C LEU A 91 3.67 -17.44 5.57
N GLN A 92 4.55 -16.98 6.47
CA GLN A 92 4.51 -17.37 7.88
C GLN A 92 3.20 -16.93 8.54
N SER A 93 2.77 -15.69 8.35
CA SER A 93 1.48 -15.20 8.88
C SER A 93 0.29 -15.98 8.34
N ARG A 94 0.33 -16.36 7.06
CA ARG A 94 -0.71 -17.21 6.45
C ARG A 94 -0.69 -18.62 7.03
N LEU A 95 0.49 -19.21 7.25
CA LEU A 95 0.66 -20.50 7.88
C LEU A 95 0.14 -20.49 9.33
N ASP A 96 0.45 -19.45 10.11
CA ASP A 96 0.01 -19.31 11.50
C ASP A 96 -1.53 -19.25 11.60
N ARG A 97 -2.19 -18.59 10.63
CA ARG A 97 -3.67 -18.59 10.53
C ARG A 97 -4.23 -19.98 10.23
N LEU A 98 -3.61 -20.72 9.31
CA LEU A 98 -4.01 -22.10 9.00
C LEU A 98 -3.77 -23.01 10.22
N ASP A 99 -2.65 -22.87 10.92
CA ASP A 99 -2.37 -23.62 12.14
C ASP A 99 -3.37 -23.29 13.26
N ALA A 100 -3.79 -22.03 13.39
CA ALA A 100 -4.83 -21.61 14.34
C ALA A 100 -6.20 -22.20 14.01
N LEU A 101 -6.57 -22.27 12.73
CA LEU A 101 -7.79 -22.93 12.26
C LEU A 101 -7.77 -24.44 12.55
N GLN A 102 -6.62 -25.10 12.36
CA GLN A 102 -6.43 -26.51 12.67
C GLN A 102 -6.51 -26.77 14.19
N ARG A 103 -5.93 -25.89 15.02
CA ARG A 103 -6.02 -25.99 16.50
C ARG A 103 -7.44 -25.80 17.00
N THR A 104 -8.24 -24.98 16.32
CA THR A 104 -9.65 -24.72 16.65
C THR A 104 -10.63 -25.65 15.93
N ALA A 105 -10.15 -26.77 15.36
CA ALA A 105 -10.96 -27.68 14.54
C ALA A 105 -12.26 -28.15 15.21
N ALA A 106 -12.28 -28.26 16.54
CA ALA A 106 -13.48 -28.60 17.31
C ALA A 106 -14.62 -27.58 17.16
N THR A 107 -14.30 -26.31 16.90
CA THR A 107 -15.24 -25.19 16.77
C THR A 107 -15.38 -24.70 15.33
N SER A 108 -14.31 -24.75 14.54
CA SER A 108 -14.24 -24.22 13.16
C SER A 108 -14.56 -25.25 12.07
N GLY A 109 -14.66 -26.54 12.41
CA GLY A 109 -14.81 -27.64 11.44
C GLY A 109 -13.49 -28.12 10.83
N GLY A 110 -12.34 -27.56 11.24
CA GLY A 110 -11.01 -27.93 10.78
C GLY A 110 -10.66 -27.37 9.40
N LEU A 111 -9.51 -27.78 8.85
CA LEU A 111 -9.07 -27.33 7.52
C LEU A 111 -9.76 -28.12 6.41
N THR A 112 -10.16 -27.41 5.35
CA THR A 112 -10.59 -28.02 4.08
C THR A 112 -9.42 -28.74 3.40
N THR A 113 -9.70 -29.66 2.47
CA THR A 113 -8.67 -30.37 1.70
C THR A 113 -7.74 -29.42 0.94
N GLU A 114 -8.28 -28.31 0.41
CA GLU A 114 -7.50 -27.26 -0.24
C GLU A 114 -6.59 -26.52 0.75
N GLN A 115 -7.10 -26.19 1.94
CA GLN A 115 -6.33 -25.53 3.00
C GLN A 115 -5.24 -26.44 3.59
N GLN A 116 -5.47 -27.75 3.67
CA GLN A 116 -4.45 -28.73 4.06
C GLN A 116 -3.32 -28.79 3.03
N ALA A 117 -3.66 -28.80 1.73
CA ALA A 117 -2.67 -28.74 0.66
C ALA A 117 -1.89 -27.40 0.67
N GLU A 118 -2.58 -26.29 0.90
CA GLU A 118 -1.99 -24.95 1.05
C GLU A 118 -1.01 -24.90 2.24
N GLN A 119 -1.43 -25.42 3.40
CA GLN A 119 -0.60 -25.51 4.61
C GLN A 119 0.66 -26.36 4.37
N ALA A 120 0.52 -27.53 3.75
CA ALA A 120 1.66 -28.39 3.42
C ALA A 120 2.63 -27.71 2.45
N LYS A 121 2.09 -26.99 1.45
CA LYS A 121 2.88 -26.21 0.49
C LYS A 121 3.67 -25.10 1.19
N TYR A 122 3.05 -24.29 2.03
CA TYR A 122 3.75 -23.18 2.71
C TYR A 122 4.80 -23.68 3.71
N ARG A 123 4.53 -24.78 4.42
CA ARG A 123 5.56 -25.42 5.25
C ARG A 123 6.76 -25.86 4.44
N ALA A 124 6.54 -26.47 3.27
CA ALA A 124 7.62 -26.88 2.38
C ALA A 124 8.42 -25.68 1.84
N MET A 125 7.74 -24.57 1.47
CA MET A 125 8.40 -23.35 0.98
C MET A 125 9.23 -22.66 2.07
N LEU A 126 8.71 -22.56 3.30
CA LEU A 126 9.43 -21.94 4.41
C LEU A 126 10.61 -22.77 4.91
N ALA A 127 10.53 -24.10 4.81
CA ALA A 127 11.62 -25.01 5.14
C ALA A 127 12.74 -25.03 4.07
N SER A 128 12.49 -24.48 2.88
CA SER A 128 13.44 -24.41 1.79
C SER A 128 14.24 -23.10 1.81
N ASP A 129 15.50 -23.15 1.43
CA ASP A 129 16.36 -21.97 1.19
C ASP A 129 16.12 -21.34 -0.20
N GLU A 130 15.18 -21.89 -0.99
CA GLU A 130 14.82 -21.37 -2.31
C GLU A 130 14.10 -20.01 -2.21
N PRO A 131 14.34 -19.07 -3.14
CA PRO A 131 13.68 -17.77 -3.10
C PRO A 131 12.17 -17.93 -3.32
N VAL A 132 11.41 -17.22 -2.50
CA VAL A 132 9.95 -17.26 -2.46
C VAL A 132 9.34 -16.05 -3.16
N ASP A 133 10.07 -14.94 -3.31
CA ASP A 133 9.59 -13.72 -3.96
C ASP A 133 9.16 -13.96 -5.42
N PRO A 134 7.84 -13.90 -5.73
CA PRO A 134 7.32 -14.12 -7.07
C PRO A 134 7.85 -13.12 -8.10
N PHE A 135 8.20 -11.90 -7.66
CA PHE A 135 8.80 -10.89 -8.53
C PHE A 135 10.18 -11.33 -9.02
N TYR A 136 11.05 -11.74 -8.09
CA TYR A 136 12.38 -12.24 -8.41
C TYR A 136 12.30 -13.47 -9.33
N GLN A 137 11.44 -14.43 -9.00
CA GLN A 137 11.22 -15.64 -9.81
C GLN A 137 10.81 -15.30 -11.25
N GLY A 138 9.90 -14.33 -11.40
CA GLY A 138 9.43 -13.85 -12.70
C GLY A 138 10.54 -13.19 -13.52
N VAL A 139 11.33 -12.29 -12.90
CA VAL A 139 12.46 -11.63 -13.59
C VAL A 139 13.53 -12.64 -13.97
N ALA A 140 13.95 -13.50 -13.05
CA ALA A 140 14.96 -14.52 -13.29
C ALA A 140 14.55 -15.47 -14.43
N ALA A 141 13.29 -15.91 -14.46
CA ALA A 141 12.77 -16.79 -15.51
C ALA A 141 12.80 -16.13 -16.90
N VAL A 142 12.42 -14.85 -16.99
CA VAL A 142 12.41 -14.11 -18.26
C VAL A 142 13.84 -13.81 -18.73
N VAL A 143 14.71 -13.33 -17.84
CA VAL A 143 16.10 -12.96 -18.18
C VAL A 143 16.92 -14.20 -18.58
N ALA A 144 16.80 -15.30 -17.82
CA ALA A 144 17.49 -16.55 -18.10
C ALA A 144 16.84 -17.38 -19.23
N ARG A 145 15.67 -16.96 -19.73
CA ARG A 145 14.89 -17.66 -20.77
C ARG A 145 14.59 -19.13 -20.42
N LYS A 146 14.37 -19.40 -19.14
CA LYS A 146 14.04 -20.72 -18.60
C LYS A 146 12.86 -20.57 -17.63
N PRO A 147 11.89 -21.50 -17.60
CA PRO A 147 10.86 -21.46 -16.57
C PRO A 147 11.48 -21.60 -15.18
N TRP A 148 10.86 -20.97 -14.18
CA TRP A 148 11.36 -20.97 -12.81
C TRP A 148 11.66 -22.38 -12.27
N GLU A 149 10.79 -23.36 -12.56
CA GLU A 149 10.99 -24.76 -12.13
C GLU A 149 12.28 -25.39 -12.67
N ALA A 150 12.71 -25.01 -13.89
CA ALA A 150 13.96 -25.50 -14.46
C ALA A 150 15.17 -24.83 -13.79
N LEU A 151 15.08 -23.53 -13.48
CA LEU A 151 16.12 -22.81 -12.72
C LEU A 151 16.27 -23.38 -11.31
N ARG A 152 15.14 -23.63 -10.64
CA ARG A 152 15.04 -24.25 -9.32
C ARG A 152 15.70 -25.63 -9.29
N THR A 153 15.36 -26.49 -10.25
CA THR A 153 15.93 -27.84 -10.37
C THR A 153 17.43 -27.82 -10.67
N GLY A 154 17.86 -26.91 -11.55
CA GLY A 154 19.28 -26.73 -11.90
C GLY A 154 20.11 -26.01 -10.84
N LYS A 155 19.46 -25.39 -9.84
CA LYS A 155 20.05 -24.44 -8.89
C LYS A 155 20.74 -23.24 -9.57
N ASP A 156 20.27 -22.90 -10.78
CA ASP A 156 20.75 -21.78 -11.57
C ASP A 156 20.21 -20.47 -10.98
N TYR A 157 21.09 -19.51 -10.66
CA TYR A 157 20.74 -18.15 -10.24
C TYR A 157 19.75 -18.11 -9.05
N LEU A 158 19.94 -18.95 -8.04
CA LEU A 158 19.12 -18.90 -6.83
C LEU A 158 19.61 -17.77 -5.91
N LEU A 159 18.69 -16.89 -5.50
CA LEU A 159 18.94 -15.86 -4.50
C LEU A 159 18.58 -16.38 -3.10
N LYS A 160 19.52 -17.01 -2.38
CA LYS A 160 19.24 -17.50 -1.02
C LYS A 160 19.54 -16.41 -0.01
N HIS A 161 18.49 -15.90 0.63
CA HIS A 161 18.57 -14.85 1.66
C HIS A 161 19.37 -13.60 1.23
N GLY A 162 19.34 -13.24 -0.06
CA GLY A 162 20.00 -12.05 -0.59
C GLY A 162 21.40 -12.27 -1.19
N LEU A 163 21.89 -13.51 -1.22
CA LEU A 163 23.14 -13.88 -1.87
C LEU A 163 22.85 -14.72 -3.13
N PHE A 164 23.71 -14.63 -4.14
CA PHE A 164 23.55 -15.37 -5.40
C PHE A 164 24.37 -16.66 -5.43
N GLY A 165 23.97 -17.59 -6.31
CA GLY A 165 24.63 -18.88 -6.55
C GLY A 165 26.15 -18.84 -6.63
N SER A 166 26.70 -17.89 -7.39
CA SER A 166 28.15 -17.69 -7.57
C SER A 166 28.93 -17.40 -6.29
N GLN A 167 28.25 -17.00 -5.22
CA GLN A 167 28.86 -16.63 -3.94
C GLN A 167 28.95 -17.80 -2.96
N TYR A 168 28.43 -18.98 -3.31
CA TYR A 168 28.40 -20.16 -2.41
C TYR A 168 29.31 -21.32 -2.83
N ASP A 169 29.87 -21.32 -4.05
CA ASP A 169 30.59 -22.47 -4.58
C ASP A 169 32.11 -22.45 -4.28
N VAL A 170 32.75 -23.62 -4.31
CA VAL A 170 34.07 -23.97 -3.70
C VAL A 170 35.28 -23.11 -4.12
N THR A 171 35.13 -22.29 -5.16
CA THR A 171 35.97 -21.11 -5.38
C THR A 171 35.05 -19.90 -5.34
N PRO A 172 34.89 -19.22 -4.18
CA PRO A 172 34.03 -18.05 -4.09
C PRO A 172 34.52 -17.04 -5.13
N GLY A 173 33.72 -16.83 -6.18
CA GLY A 173 33.93 -15.73 -7.09
C GLY A 173 33.85 -14.44 -6.28
N THR A 174 34.78 -13.53 -6.48
CA THR A 174 34.80 -12.23 -5.80
C THR A 174 33.63 -11.33 -6.21
N THR A 175 32.87 -11.73 -7.23
CA THR A 175 31.90 -10.90 -7.94
C THR A 175 30.73 -11.73 -8.46
N LEU A 176 29.59 -11.07 -8.65
CA LEU A 176 28.41 -11.65 -9.29
C LEU A 176 28.72 -12.02 -10.74
N GLY A 177 28.23 -13.18 -11.19
CA GLY A 177 28.37 -13.59 -12.59
C GLY A 177 27.62 -12.63 -13.53
N PRO A 178 27.99 -12.53 -14.82
CA PRO A 178 27.39 -11.56 -15.75
C PRO A 178 25.87 -11.63 -15.83
N LEU A 179 25.29 -12.85 -15.81
CA LEU A 179 23.84 -13.01 -15.83
C LEU A 179 23.19 -12.71 -14.48
N GLU A 180 23.88 -12.93 -13.36
CA GLU A 180 23.38 -12.55 -12.03
C GLU A 180 23.35 -11.03 -11.86
N GLN A 181 24.37 -10.34 -12.38
CA GLN A 181 24.37 -8.88 -12.46
C GLN A 181 23.21 -8.37 -13.32
N GLU A 182 22.99 -8.97 -14.50
CA GLU A 182 21.85 -8.63 -15.35
C GLU A 182 20.52 -8.83 -14.63
N ILE A 183 20.31 -9.97 -13.96
CA ILE A 183 19.10 -10.21 -13.16
C ILE A 183 18.96 -9.17 -12.05
N ALA A 184 20.01 -8.90 -11.28
CA ALA A 184 19.99 -7.96 -10.16
C ALA A 184 19.63 -6.54 -10.63
N PHE A 185 20.28 -6.04 -11.68
CA PHE A 185 20.06 -4.66 -12.15
C PHE A 185 18.75 -4.50 -12.93
N VAL A 186 18.27 -5.54 -13.62
CA VAL A 186 16.92 -5.53 -14.19
C VAL A 186 15.86 -5.50 -13.08
N CYS A 187 16.04 -6.24 -12.00
CA CYS A 187 15.19 -6.11 -10.81
C CYS A 187 15.25 -4.67 -10.24
N GLY A 188 16.44 -4.07 -10.16
CA GLY A 188 16.63 -2.69 -9.70
C GLY A 188 15.91 -1.65 -10.55
N LEU A 189 15.98 -1.78 -11.88
CA LEU A 189 15.27 -0.90 -12.83
C LEU A 189 13.75 -1.02 -12.71
N LEU A 190 13.23 -2.25 -12.65
CA LEU A 190 11.79 -2.50 -12.48
C LEU A 190 11.29 -2.02 -11.11
N ALA A 191 12.10 -2.19 -10.06
CA ALA A 191 11.79 -1.66 -8.73
C ALA A 191 11.78 -0.13 -8.72
N LEU A 192 12.69 0.53 -9.44
CA LEU A 192 12.72 1.97 -9.59
C LEU A 192 11.47 2.51 -10.30
N ASP A 193 10.94 1.77 -11.27
CA ASP A 193 9.71 2.10 -12.00
C ASP A 193 8.42 1.65 -11.30
N ASN A 194 8.52 1.06 -10.10
CA ASN A 194 7.39 0.45 -9.37
C ASN A 194 6.65 -0.64 -10.16
N LEU A 195 7.35 -1.39 -11.02
CA LEU A 195 6.82 -2.46 -11.86
C LEU A 195 7.12 -3.84 -11.27
N THR A 196 6.66 -4.09 -10.04
CA THR A 196 7.05 -5.28 -9.25
C THR A 196 6.03 -6.43 -9.27
N LEU A 197 4.91 -6.29 -9.98
CA LEU A 197 3.85 -7.30 -10.04
C LEU A 197 4.05 -8.30 -11.18
N PRO A 198 4.39 -9.58 -10.89
CA PRO A 198 4.61 -10.59 -11.93
C PRO A 198 3.32 -11.04 -12.63
N THR A 199 2.16 -10.82 -12.03
CA THR A 199 0.84 -11.19 -12.57
C THR A 199 0.30 -10.20 -13.60
N ALA A 200 0.97 -9.05 -13.80
CA ALA A 200 0.53 -8.07 -14.78
C ALA A 200 0.62 -8.63 -16.21
N PRO A 201 -0.38 -8.40 -17.09
CA PRO A 201 -0.41 -8.97 -18.44
C PRO A 201 0.74 -8.50 -19.33
N ASP A 202 1.34 -7.35 -19.03
CA ASP A 202 2.47 -6.77 -19.73
C ASP A 202 3.81 -6.94 -18.98
N PHE A 203 3.86 -7.77 -17.92
CA PHE A 203 5.07 -7.96 -17.10
C PHE A 203 6.27 -8.41 -17.94
N VAL A 204 6.12 -9.44 -18.78
CA VAL A 204 7.21 -9.93 -19.64
C VAL A 204 7.72 -8.84 -20.59
N LYS A 205 6.81 -8.01 -21.11
CA LYS A 205 7.16 -6.88 -21.98
C LYS A 205 7.97 -5.82 -21.20
N ARG A 206 7.59 -5.54 -19.95
CA ARG A 206 8.30 -4.61 -19.06
C ARG A 206 9.69 -5.13 -18.70
N VAL A 207 9.82 -6.42 -18.39
CA VAL A 207 11.12 -7.06 -18.13
C VAL A 207 12.02 -6.97 -19.36
N ALA A 208 11.49 -7.24 -20.56
CA ALA A 208 12.25 -7.11 -21.81
C ALA A 208 12.70 -5.67 -22.07
N ALA A 209 11.87 -4.66 -21.76
CA ALA A 209 12.23 -3.25 -21.87
C ALA A 209 13.36 -2.87 -20.90
N ALA A 210 13.25 -3.27 -19.62
CA ALA A 210 14.28 -3.05 -18.61
C ALA A 210 15.60 -3.78 -18.95
N GLN A 211 15.51 -4.99 -19.51
CA GLN A 211 16.65 -5.74 -20.02
C GLN A 211 17.33 -5.00 -21.19
N GLY A 212 16.55 -4.42 -22.11
CA GLY A 212 17.05 -3.57 -23.18
C GLY A 212 17.79 -2.35 -22.65
N GLU A 213 17.23 -1.68 -21.65
CA GLU A 213 17.85 -0.51 -21.00
C GLU A 213 19.16 -0.86 -20.28
N TYR A 214 19.18 -1.96 -19.53
CA TYR A 214 20.40 -2.45 -18.88
C TYR A 214 21.50 -2.73 -19.91
N ARG A 215 21.18 -3.44 -20.99
CA ARG A 215 22.15 -3.79 -22.04
C ARG A 215 22.66 -2.56 -22.80
N GLN A 216 21.80 -1.57 -23.04
CA GLN A 216 22.20 -0.31 -23.67
C GLN A 216 23.22 0.45 -22.81
N ASN A 217 23.09 0.37 -21.48
CA ASN A 217 23.92 1.10 -20.52
C ASN A 217 24.87 0.17 -19.73
N GLN A 218 25.20 -1.01 -20.27
CA GLN A 218 25.90 -2.07 -19.53
C GLN A 218 27.25 -1.60 -18.98
N ALA A 219 28.00 -0.83 -19.76
CA ALA A 219 29.30 -0.31 -19.33
C ALA A 219 29.19 0.64 -18.12
N LEU A 220 28.13 1.43 -18.02
CA LEU A 220 27.88 2.30 -16.87
C LEU A 220 27.43 1.51 -15.64
N PHE A 221 26.59 0.49 -15.84
CA PHE A 221 26.22 -0.43 -14.76
C PHE A 221 27.44 -1.18 -14.20
N ASN A 222 28.33 -1.65 -15.06
CA ASN A 222 29.56 -2.33 -14.65
C ASN A 222 30.49 -1.37 -13.89
N ALA A 223 30.68 -0.14 -14.38
CA ALA A 223 31.48 0.87 -13.69
C ALA A 223 30.89 1.24 -12.32
N ALA A 224 29.57 1.36 -12.21
CA ALA A 224 28.88 1.59 -10.95
C ALA A 224 29.04 0.40 -9.98
N TYR A 225 28.88 -0.82 -10.49
CA TYR A 225 29.05 -2.05 -9.72
C TYR A 225 30.47 -2.16 -9.15
N GLU A 226 31.51 -2.07 -10.00
CA GLU A 226 32.91 -2.15 -9.58
C GLU A 226 33.27 -1.07 -8.55
N LYS A 227 32.70 0.14 -8.69
CA LYS A 227 32.91 1.24 -7.73
C LYS A 227 32.27 0.94 -6.39
N PHE A 228 31.06 0.40 -6.33
CA PHE A 228 30.30 0.26 -5.07
C PHE A 228 30.44 -1.11 -4.41
N GLU A 229 30.90 -2.16 -5.10
CA GLU A 229 31.01 -3.52 -4.56
C GLU A 229 31.92 -3.64 -3.34
N LYS A 230 32.87 -2.71 -3.14
CA LYS A 230 33.87 -2.76 -2.05
C LYS A 230 33.72 -1.65 -0.99
N ASN A 231 32.79 -0.70 -1.18
CA ASN A 231 32.76 0.52 -0.36
C ASN A 231 31.90 0.41 0.89
N PHE A 232 30.97 -0.56 0.95
CA PHE A 232 29.99 -0.68 2.02
C PHE A 232 30.15 -1.99 2.81
N GLY A 233 31.30 -2.16 3.46
CA GLY A 233 31.54 -3.31 4.34
C GLY A 233 30.71 -3.20 5.62
N VAL A 234 29.84 -4.17 5.86
CA VAL A 234 29.02 -4.25 7.07
C VAL A 234 29.12 -5.62 7.72
N THR A 235 28.83 -5.71 9.01
CA THR A 235 28.64 -7.02 9.65
C THR A 235 27.26 -7.56 9.29
N VAL A 236 27.20 -8.85 8.95
CA VAL A 236 25.93 -9.52 8.62
C VAL A 236 24.97 -9.46 9.81
N GLN A 237 25.51 -9.58 11.04
CA GLN A 237 24.73 -9.42 12.26
C GLN A 237 24.03 -8.06 12.34
N SER A 238 24.71 -6.96 11.98
CA SER A 238 24.08 -5.63 11.99
C SER A 238 22.90 -5.54 11.02
N GLN A 239 22.93 -6.26 9.89
CA GLN A 239 21.82 -6.28 8.93
C GLN A 239 20.65 -7.15 9.40
N ILE A 240 20.94 -8.23 10.14
CA ILE A 240 19.94 -9.06 10.81
C ILE A 240 19.25 -8.27 11.93
N ASP A 241 20.02 -7.56 12.76
CA ASP A 241 19.50 -6.74 13.84
C ASP A 241 18.59 -5.62 13.31
N LYS A 242 18.92 -5.07 12.13
CA LYS A 242 18.11 -4.11 11.39
C LYS A 242 16.92 -4.74 10.65
N LYS A 243 16.72 -6.06 10.72
CA LYS A 243 15.67 -6.82 10.02
C LYS A 243 15.70 -6.64 8.48
N LEU A 244 16.86 -6.37 7.90
CA LEU A 244 17.02 -6.20 6.44
C LEU A 244 17.34 -7.54 5.75
N VAL A 245 17.72 -8.55 6.52
CA VAL A 245 18.15 -9.86 6.06
C VAL A 245 17.63 -10.95 7.00
N ASN A 246 17.30 -12.11 6.45
CA ASN A 246 16.91 -13.27 7.24
C ASN A 246 18.12 -13.80 8.06
N PRO A 247 17.98 -14.07 9.38
CA PRO A 247 19.05 -14.66 10.20
C PRO A 247 19.62 -15.98 9.67
N ASP A 248 18.85 -16.74 8.89
CA ASP A 248 19.29 -17.97 8.25
C ASP A 248 20.44 -17.77 7.24
N ILE A 249 20.70 -16.53 6.80
CA ILE A 249 21.89 -16.20 6.01
C ILE A 249 23.19 -16.64 6.70
N LEU A 250 23.24 -16.67 8.03
CA LEU A 250 24.42 -17.12 8.79
C LEU A 250 24.73 -18.61 8.55
N LYS A 251 23.70 -19.44 8.32
CA LYS A 251 23.87 -20.87 7.98
C LYS A 251 24.52 -21.03 6.61
N VAL A 252 24.28 -20.07 5.72
CA VAL A 252 24.80 -20.06 4.35
C VAL A 252 26.23 -19.52 4.31
N ILE A 253 26.53 -18.46 5.07
CA ILE A 253 27.88 -17.85 5.12
C ILE A 253 28.85 -18.68 5.96
N ARG A 254 28.37 -19.36 7.01
CA ARG A 254 29.15 -20.31 7.82
C ARG A 254 28.45 -21.68 7.79
N PRO A 255 28.73 -22.54 6.79
CA PRO A 255 28.23 -23.90 6.85
C PRO A 255 28.77 -24.60 8.11
N PRO A 256 27.96 -25.41 8.81
CA PRO A 256 28.41 -26.12 10.00
C PRO A 256 29.59 -27.03 9.62
N VAL A 257 30.75 -26.78 10.21
CA VAL A 257 31.90 -27.68 10.07
C VAL A 257 31.48 -29.03 10.63
N ALA A 258 31.57 -30.08 9.82
CA ALA A 258 31.33 -31.44 10.26
C ALA A 258 32.24 -31.74 11.45
N ILE A 259 31.64 -31.99 12.61
CA ILE A 259 32.36 -32.45 13.81
C ILE A 259 32.97 -33.80 13.44
N GLN A 260 34.25 -33.84 13.12
CA GLN A 260 34.99 -35.10 13.12
C GLN A 260 35.07 -35.57 14.58
N PRO A 261 34.80 -36.85 14.89
CA PRO A 261 34.89 -37.35 16.24
C PRO A 261 36.36 -37.51 16.59
N LEU A 262 36.95 -36.50 17.25
CA LEU A 262 38.30 -36.59 17.79
C LEU A 262 38.26 -36.80 19.29
N MET A 263 38.88 -37.92 19.64
CA MET A 263 38.97 -38.51 20.97
C MET A 263 39.61 -37.59 22.00
N VAL A 264 39.24 -37.89 23.25
CA VAL A 264 39.79 -37.47 24.54
C VAL A 264 41.28 -37.09 24.50
N GLY A 265 41.62 -35.87 24.94
CA GLY A 265 42.95 -35.57 25.48
C GLY A 265 43.49 -34.15 25.26
N ALA A 266 43.34 -33.31 26.29
CA ALA A 266 44.26 -32.25 26.73
C ALA A 266 44.47 -30.96 25.90
N ALA A 267 44.63 -29.89 26.68
CA ALA A 267 45.07 -28.52 26.36
C ALA A 267 44.05 -27.58 25.70
N ALA A 268 43.28 -26.91 26.56
CA ALA A 268 42.60 -25.66 26.26
C ALA A 268 43.63 -24.58 25.88
N ALA A 269 43.90 -24.44 24.59
CA ALA A 269 44.42 -23.20 24.02
C ALA A 269 43.22 -22.32 23.65
N SER A 270 43.23 -21.06 24.09
CA SER A 270 42.21 -20.07 23.77
C SER A 270 42.09 -19.89 22.25
N ALA A 271 41.16 -20.61 21.63
CA ALA A 271 40.77 -20.35 20.26
C ALA A 271 40.09 -18.98 20.23
N ALA A 272 40.75 -18.00 19.62
CA ALA A 272 40.18 -16.69 19.35
C ALA A 272 38.79 -16.86 18.72
N GLN A 273 37.77 -16.20 19.27
CA GLN A 273 36.43 -16.20 18.68
C GLN A 273 36.54 -15.75 17.21
N PRO A 274 36.00 -16.52 16.25
CA PRO A 274 36.10 -16.17 14.83
C PRO A 274 35.36 -14.85 14.58
N ALA A 275 36.07 -13.87 14.02
CA ALA A 275 35.56 -12.55 13.71
C ALA A 275 34.17 -12.61 13.04
N PRO A 276 33.21 -11.75 13.43
CA PRO A 276 31.84 -11.82 12.94
C PRO A 276 31.80 -11.76 11.40
N PRO A 277 30.91 -12.53 10.74
CA PRO A 277 30.85 -12.54 9.29
C PRO A 277 30.53 -11.13 8.76
N SER A 278 31.37 -10.64 7.85
CA SER A 278 31.22 -9.36 7.16
C SER A 278 30.79 -9.59 5.71
N ALA A 279 29.92 -8.72 5.20
CA ALA A 279 29.44 -8.72 3.81
C ALA A 279 29.49 -7.29 3.26
N PHE A 280 29.60 -7.14 1.95
CA PHE A 280 29.43 -5.87 1.26
C PHE A 280 27.97 -5.69 0.89
N VAL A 281 27.37 -4.56 1.27
CA VAL A 281 25.97 -4.27 0.95
C VAL A 281 25.86 -3.47 -0.35
N LEU A 282 24.95 -3.91 -1.21
CA LEU A 282 24.64 -3.24 -2.46
C LEU A 282 23.12 -3.12 -2.62
N SER A 283 22.64 -2.00 -3.16
CA SER A 283 21.24 -1.83 -3.57
C SER A 283 21.17 -1.75 -5.09
N ALA A 284 20.49 -2.73 -5.71
CA ALA A 284 20.32 -2.74 -7.15
C ALA A 284 19.48 -1.54 -7.63
N ARG A 285 18.46 -1.17 -6.87
CA ARG A 285 17.63 0.02 -7.12
C ARG A 285 18.44 1.32 -7.10
N ASN A 286 19.31 1.52 -6.11
CA ASN A 286 20.11 2.75 -6.02
C ASN A 286 21.10 2.85 -7.18
N ILE A 287 21.74 1.74 -7.57
CA ILE A 287 22.62 1.72 -8.74
C ILE A 287 21.84 2.06 -10.02
N ALA A 288 20.66 1.47 -10.21
CA ALA A 288 19.81 1.78 -11.36
C ALA A 288 19.43 3.28 -11.41
N ALA A 289 19.12 3.89 -10.27
CA ALA A 289 18.82 5.32 -10.18
C ALA A 289 20.03 6.20 -10.56
N VAL A 290 21.21 5.85 -10.03
CA VAL A 290 22.47 6.55 -10.34
C VAL A 290 22.79 6.44 -11.83
N VAL A 291 22.72 5.24 -12.41
CA VAL A 291 23.00 5.04 -13.84
C VAL A 291 22.00 5.82 -14.71
N ARG A 292 20.70 5.78 -14.42
CA ARG A 292 19.70 6.57 -15.17
C ARG A 292 19.96 8.07 -15.09
N LYS A 293 20.37 8.58 -13.92
CA LYS A 293 20.73 9.98 -13.75
C LYS A 293 21.93 10.34 -14.63
N LEU A 294 22.99 9.55 -14.60
CA LEU A 294 24.18 9.77 -15.42
C LEU A 294 23.89 9.69 -16.92
N VAL A 295 23.04 8.75 -17.35
CA VAL A 295 22.58 8.65 -18.75
C VAL A 295 21.81 9.90 -19.16
N ARG A 296 20.93 10.43 -18.30
CA ARG A 296 20.20 11.69 -18.55
C ARG A 296 21.13 12.89 -18.66
N GLU A 297 22.23 12.89 -17.90
CA GLU A 297 23.29 13.90 -17.95
C GLU A 297 24.27 13.70 -19.13
N GLY A 298 24.05 12.68 -19.98
CA GLY A 298 24.88 12.39 -21.15
C GLY A 298 26.25 11.81 -20.81
N VAL A 299 26.43 11.30 -19.59
CA VAL A 299 27.70 10.70 -19.13
C VAL A 299 27.84 9.30 -19.72
N THR A 300 29.05 8.97 -20.18
CA THR A 300 29.38 7.64 -20.70
C THR A 300 30.38 6.94 -19.78
N ALA A 301 30.50 5.62 -19.89
CA ALA A 301 31.43 4.84 -19.06
C ALA A 301 32.91 5.20 -19.27
N ASN A 302 33.24 5.86 -20.38
CA ASN A 302 34.60 6.30 -20.70
C ASN A 302 34.91 7.72 -20.19
N ASP A 303 34.03 8.35 -19.40
CA ASP A 303 34.27 9.67 -18.82
C ASP A 303 35.48 9.61 -17.85
N PRO A 304 36.53 10.44 -18.01
CA PRO A 304 37.67 10.48 -17.10
C PRO A 304 37.30 10.72 -15.63
N TRP A 305 36.13 11.34 -15.38
CA TRP A 305 35.62 11.66 -14.06
C TRP A 305 34.49 10.74 -13.59
N ILE A 306 34.30 9.59 -14.26
CA ILE A 306 33.19 8.66 -13.98
C ILE A 306 33.11 8.27 -12.50
N SER A 307 34.26 8.01 -11.84
CA SER A 307 34.31 7.64 -10.43
C SER A 307 33.77 8.75 -9.51
N SER A 308 34.13 10.01 -9.78
CA SER A 308 33.65 11.16 -9.01
C SER A 308 32.18 11.44 -9.30
N ARG A 309 31.74 11.33 -10.56
CA ARG A 309 30.33 11.52 -10.93
C ARG A 309 29.42 10.44 -10.35
N LEU A 310 29.84 9.18 -10.35
CA LEU A 310 29.14 8.08 -9.70
C LEU A 310 28.97 8.36 -8.21
N GLU A 311 30.03 8.81 -7.54
CA GLU A 311 30.02 9.12 -6.11
C GLU A 311 29.16 10.34 -5.79
N SER A 312 29.25 11.43 -6.56
CA SER A 312 28.37 12.59 -6.40
C SER A 312 26.91 12.27 -6.71
N ALA A 313 26.64 11.46 -7.73
CA ALA A 313 25.28 11.03 -8.06
C ALA A 313 24.71 10.11 -6.98
N TYR A 314 25.52 9.19 -6.45
CA TYR A 314 25.14 8.31 -5.35
C TYR A 314 24.93 9.10 -4.05
N ASN A 315 25.84 9.98 -3.67
CA ASN A 315 25.75 10.83 -2.48
C ASN A 315 24.56 11.79 -2.54
N MET A 316 24.25 12.33 -3.71
CA MET A 316 23.03 13.12 -3.91
C MET A 316 21.76 12.27 -3.82
N GLN A 317 21.85 10.97 -4.17
CA GLN A 317 20.75 10.02 -4.07
C GLN A 317 20.57 9.48 -2.64
N THR A 318 21.64 9.39 -1.84
CA THR A 318 21.65 8.82 -0.49
C THR A 318 21.83 9.84 0.63
N GLY A 319 22.01 11.12 0.32
CA GLY A 319 22.07 12.23 1.28
C GLY A 319 23.41 12.43 2.01
N VAL A 320 24.45 11.62 1.74
CA VAL A 320 25.70 11.63 2.53
C VAL A 320 26.78 12.48 1.84
N VAL A 321 27.17 13.61 2.43
CA VAL A 321 28.37 14.38 2.04
C VAL A 321 29.19 14.71 3.28
N ASP A 322 30.45 14.29 3.32
CA ASP A 322 31.39 14.58 4.40
C ASP A 322 31.72 16.09 4.45
N GLY A 323 31.51 16.71 5.63
CA GLY A 323 31.96 18.08 5.94
C GLY A 323 30.91 19.19 5.98
N ALA A 324 29.61 18.87 5.97
CA ALA A 324 28.56 19.89 6.02
C ALA A 324 28.33 20.46 7.46
N PRO A 325 27.90 21.74 7.59
CA PRO A 325 27.71 22.44 8.88
C PRO A 325 26.73 21.71 9.82
N PRO A 326 26.72 21.97 11.15
CA PRO A 326 25.92 21.23 12.14
C PRO A 326 24.39 21.19 11.89
N SER A 327 23.87 21.94 10.91
CA SER A 327 22.52 21.77 10.35
C SER A 327 22.35 20.53 9.45
N ALA A 328 23.44 19.85 9.11
CA ALA A 328 23.53 18.64 8.28
C ALA A 328 23.89 17.38 9.10
N LEU A 329 23.88 17.48 10.44
CA LEU A 329 23.69 16.33 11.31
C LEU A 329 22.27 15.82 11.08
N GLU A 330 22.08 15.06 10.01
CA GLU A 330 20.88 14.29 9.79
C GLU A 330 20.91 13.17 10.84
N ILE A 331 20.23 13.44 11.96
CA ILE A 331 19.83 12.39 12.89
C ILE A 331 19.10 11.38 12.01
N MET A 332 19.66 10.17 11.86
CA MET A 332 18.94 9.03 11.27
C MET A 332 17.79 8.71 12.21
N LEU A 333 16.72 9.48 12.06
CA LEU A 333 15.44 9.18 12.64
C LEU A 333 15.04 7.86 11.96
N PRO A 334 14.70 6.80 12.72
CA PRO A 334 13.97 5.69 12.11
C PRO A 334 12.79 6.28 11.34
N ASP A 335 12.39 5.67 10.22
CA ASP A 335 11.20 6.15 9.52
C ASP A 335 10.02 6.08 10.51
N LEU A 336 9.66 7.25 11.06
CA LEU A 336 8.69 7.36 12.14
C LEU A 336 7.29 6.97 11.63
N GLU A 337 7.09 6.99 10.30
CA GLU A 337 5.88 6.55 9.62
C GLU A 337 5.90 5.05 9.28
N GLU A 338 7.07 4.40 9.20
CA GLU A 338 7.22 2.95 8.99
C GLU A 338 6.73 2.14 10.21
N SER A 339 6.59 2.80 11.37
CA SER A 339 6.20 2.17 12.65
C SER A 339 4.72 2.34 13.05
N VAL A 340 3.89 3.02 12.27
CA VAL A 340 2.45 3.19 12.59
C VAL A 340 1.63 2.17 11.81
N ASP A 341 1.77 0.92 12.21
CA ASP A 341 1.09 -0.23 11.61
C ASP A 341 -0.41 -0.24 11.99
N VAL A 342 -1.17 0.69 11.40
CA VAL A 342 -2.62 0.55 11.24
C VAL A 342 -2.91 0.62 9.74
N GLU A 343 -2.74 -0.54 9.11
CA GLU A 343 -3.03 -0.75 7.69
C GLU A 343 -4.49 -0.41 7.38
N ILE A 344 -4.71 0.43 6.35
CA ILE A 344 -6.07 0.72 5.86
C ILE A 344 -6.62 -0.56 5.23
N VAL A 345 -7.64 -1.14 5.84
CA VAL A 345 -8.25 -2.41 5.39
C VAL A 345 -9.42 -2.11 4.46
N THR A 346 -9.22 -2.39 3.17
CA THR A 346 -10.18 -2.09 2.08
C THR A 346 -11.57 -2.69 2.35
N GLU A 347 -11.63 -3.92 2.85
CA GLU A 347 -12.87 -4.63 3.15
C GLU A 347 -13.68 -3.95 4.26
N ASN A 348 -12.98 -3.42 5.28
CA ASN A 348 -13.62 -2.66 6.36
C ASN A 348 -14.21 -1.37 5.81
N LEU A 349 -13.52 -0.68 4.90
CA LEU A 349 -14.05 0.52 4.25
C LEU A 349 -15.28 0.23 3.39
N HIS A 350 -15.33 -0.92 2.70
CA HIS A 350 -16.54 -1.33 1.96
C HIS A 350 -17.74 -1.53 2.90
N ALA A 351 -17.53 -2.17 4.06
CA ALA A 351 -18.59 -2.31 5.06
C ALA A 351 -19.03 -0.94 5.60
N VAL A 352 -18.07 -0.10 5.99
CA VAL A 352 -18.31 1.27 6.49
C VAL A 352 -19.04 2.13 5.46
N GLN A 353 -18.75 1.97 4.17
CA GLN A 353 -19.46 2.67 3.10
C GLN A 353 -20.97 2.39 3.14
N ALA A 354 -21.36 1.11 3.24
CA ALA A 354 -22.75 0.71 3.33
C ALA A 354 -23.40 1.18 4.64
N ILE A 355 -22.67 1.10 5.75
CA ILE A 355 -23.14 1.60 7.05
C ILE A 355 -23.35 3.12 7.02
N TYR A 356 -22.45 3.89 6.39
CA TYR A 356 -22.58 5.35 6.24
C TYR A 356 -23.81 5.70 5.42
N PHE A 357 -24.01 5.00 4.30
CA PHE A 357 -25.18 5.20 3.46
C PHE A 357 -26.47 4.95 4.25
N THR A 358 -26.50 3.85 5.02
CA THR A 358 -27.64 3.49 5.87
C THR A 358 -27.87 4.51 6.97
N TYR A 359 -26.81 4.96 7.65
CA TYR A 359 -26.89 5.99 8.70
C TYR A 359 -27.59 7.25 8.19
N GLN A 360 -27.24 7.72 7.00
CA GLN A 360 -27.90 8.90 6.42
C GLN A 360 -29.38 8.64 6.07
N LEU A 361 -29.73 7.42 5.64
CA LEU A 361 -31.14 7.03 5.43
C LEU A 361 -31.92 6.91 6.75
N GLU A 362 -31.27 6.52 7.84
CA GLU A 362 -31.83 6.52 9.18
C GLU A 362 -32.12 7.96 9.68
N GLU A 363 -31.25 8.92 9.39
CA GLU A 363 -31.43 10.32 9.81
C GLU A 363 -32.60 11.03 9.11
N MET A 364 -32.95 10.60 7.89
CA MET A 364 -34.22 10.98 7.23
C MET A 364 -35.42 10.11 7.64
N ARG A 365 -35.23 9.19 8.58
CA ARG A 365 -36.23 8.28 9.16
C ARG A 365 -36.78 7.22 8.20
N MET A 366 -35.98 6.74 7.24
CA MET A 366 -36.46 5.74 6.27
C MET A 366 -36.96 4.46 6.97
N PHE A 367 -36.25 3.97 7.99
CA PHE A 367 -36.66 2.79 8.77
C PHE A 367 -37.99 3.02 9.50
N GLN A 368 -38.08 4.13 10.25
CA GLN A 368 -39.28 4.49 11.01
C GLN A 368 -40.48 4.76 10.09
N VAL A 369 -40.25 5.27 8.88
CA VAL A 369 -41.30 5.43 7.86
C VAL A 369 -41.87 4.07 7.44
N VAL A 370 -41.01 3.09 7.10
CA VAL A 370 -41.47 1.76 6.71
C VAL A 370 -42.20 1.07 7.86
N GLU A 371 -41.66 1.16 9.08
CA GLU A 371 -42.31 0.62 10.28
C GLU A 371 -43.69 1.27 10.51
N ARG A 372 -43.79 2.59 10.36
CA ARG A 372 -45.06 3.31 10.46
C ARG A 372 -46.05 2.89 9.37
N ILE A 373 -45.59 2.68 8.13
CA ILE A 373 -46.45 2.19 7.03
C ILE A 373 -47.02 0.80 7.37
N VAL A 374 -46.19 -0.08 7.93
CA VAL A 374 -46.63 -1.41 8.39
C VAL A 374 -47.67 -1.30 9.50
N GLU A 375 -47.49 -0.39 10.46
CA GLU A 375 -48.50 -0.11 11.50
C GLU A 375 -49.82 0.36 10.91
N LEU A 376 -49.80 1.34 9.98
CA LEU A 376 -51.00 1.85 9.33
C LEU A 376 -51.73 0.77 8.52
N PHE A 377 -50.97 -0.10 7.84
CA PHE A 377 -51.52 -1.26 7.14
C PHE A 377 -52.20 -2.24 8.10
N ARG A 378 -51.54 -2.57 9.23
CA ARG A 378 -52.10 -3.47 10.26
C ARG A 378 -53.39 -2.93 10.90
N GLN A 379 -53.51 -1.60 10.99
CA GLN A 379 -54.71 -0.93 11.50
C GLN A 379 -55.82 -0.79 10.45
N GLY A 380 -55.59 -1.20 9.20
CA GLY A 380 -56.55 -1.04 8.10
C GLY A 380 -56.70 0.41 7.62
N LEU A 381 -55.75 1.29 7.93
CA LEU A 381 -55.76 2.71 7.56
C LEU A 381 -55.15 2.98 6.18
N LEU A 382 -54.51 1.97 5.56
CA LEU A 382 -54.04 2.04 4.18
C LEU A 382 -54.97 1.24 3.28
N PRO A 383 -55.47 1.82 2.17
CA PRO A 383 -56.34 1.13 1.21
C PRO A 383 -55.53 0.18 0.32
N LEU A 384 -54.83 -0.78 0.93
CA LEU A 384 -53.98 -1.77 0.27
C LEU A 384 -54.63 -3.15 0.37
N GLY A 385 -54.69 -3.86 -0.75
CA GLY A 385 -55.32 -5.18 -0.86
C GLY A 385 -54.31 -6.34 -0.77
N ARG A 386 -54.70 -7.51 -1.28
CA ARG A 386 -53.77 -8.60 -1.60
C ARG A 386 -52.97 -8.21 -2.85
N GLY A 387 -51.66 -8.14 -2.72
CA GLY A 387 -50.73 -7.72 -3.76
C GLY A 387 -49.30 -7.71 -3.24
N SER A 388 -48.33 -7.42 -4.09
CA SER A 388 -46.90 -7.48 -3.72
C SER A 388 -46.56 -6.57 -2.53
N VAL A 389 -47.24 -5.42 -2.40
CA VAL A 389 -47.07 -4.49 -1.27
C VAL A 389 -47.65 -5.09 0.02
N GLY A 390 -48.88 -5.57 -0.02
CA GLY A 390 -49.53 -6.20 1.14
C GLY A 390 -48.78 -7.43 1.64
N ASP A 391 -48.30 -8.28 0.74
CA ASP A 391 -47.51 -9.48 1.06
C ASP A 391 -46.16 -9.10 1.70
N TYR A 392 -45.49 -8.06 1.18
CA TYR A 392 -44.26 -7.55 1.79
C TYR A 392 -44.51 -7.00 3.19
N LEU A 393 -45.51 -6.13 3.39
CA LEU A 393 -45.80 -5.52 4.70
C LEU A 393 -46.20 -6.58 5.73
N PHE A 394 -46.95 -7.61 5.32
CA PHE A 394 -47.28 -8.75 6.18
C PHE A 394 -46.03 -9.55 6.57
N ASN A 395 -45.15 -9.87 5.62
CA ASN A 395 -43.92 -10.60 5.88
C ASN A 395 -42.92 -9.80 6.74
N TYR A 396 -42.82 -8.49 6.51
CA TYR A 396 -41.98 -7.57 7.27
C TYR A 396 -42.37 -7.54 8.76
N TYR A 397 -43.67 -7.59 9.04
CA TYR A 397 -44.20 -7.75 10.40
C TYR A 397 -43.88 -9.12 10.97
N LYS A 398 -44.12 -10.20 10.21
CA LYS A 398 -43.91 -11.58 10.67
C LYS A 398 -42.44 -11.88 11.03
N LYS A 399 -41.49 -11.31 10.28
CA LYS A 399 -40.04 -11.49 10.49
C LYS A 399 -39.40 -10.42 11.38
N ALA A 400 -40.18 -9.68 12.17
CA ALA A 400 -39.65 -8.58 12.98
C ALA A 400 -38.55 -9.01 13.96
N ALA A 401 -38.60 -10.23 14.50
CA ALA A 401 -37.62 -10.76 15.44
C ALA A 401 -36.27 -11.17 14.79
N GLU A 402 -36.22 -11.32 13.46
CA GLU A 402 -35.02 -11.74 12.73
C GLU A 402 -34.19 -10.55 12.23
N ARG A 403 -34.69 -9.32 12.39
CA ARG A 403 -34.08 -8.10 11.83
C ARG A 403 -33.26 -7.36 12.88
N ILE A 404 -32.17 -6.72 12.44
CA ILE A 404 -31.42 -5.77 13.25
C ILE A 404 -32.31 -4.65 13.80
N THR A 405 -32.33 -4.52 15.11
CA THR A 405 -33.16 -3.55 15.85
C THR A 405 -32.61 -2.13 15.70
N GLU A 406 -33.44 -1.12 15.99
CA GLU A 406 -32.95 0.27 15.98
C GLU A 406 -31.80 0.48 16.98
N SER A 407 -31.87 -0.12 18.17
CA SER A 407 -30.80 -0.02 19.16
C SER A 407 -29.47 -0.57 18.62
N GLU A 408 -29.49 -1.73 17.97
CA GLU A 408 -28.28 -2.35 17.39
C GLU A 408 -27.73 -1.51 16.22
N ARG A 409 -28.61 -0.93 15.39
CA ARG A 409 -28.18 0.02 14.34
C ARG A 409 -27.54 1.27 14.92
N ARG A 410 -28.14 1.86 15.97
CA ARG A 410 -27.61 3.05 16.65
C ARG A 410 -26.29 2.78 17.34
N ASP A 411 -26.13 1.61 17.98
CA ASP A 411 -24.86 1.16 18.53
C ASP A 411 -23.77 1.04 17.46
N LEU A 412 -24.13 0.49 16.30
CA LEU A 412 -23.23 0.41 15.16
C LEU A 412 -22.83 1.81 14.66
N TYR A 413 -23.77 2.74 14.49
CA TYR A 413 -23.45 4.11 14.04
C TYR A 413 -22.63 4.88 15.08
N MET A 414 -22.90 4.69 16.38
CA MET A 414 -22.11 5.27 17.47
C MET A 414 -20.67 4.76 17.42
N ARG A 415 -20.48 3.46 17.25
CA ARG A 415 -19.15 2.85 17.16
C ARG A 415 -18.39 3.30 15.92
N VAL A 416 -19.05 3.39 14.76
CA VAL A 416 -18.37 3.69 13.49
C VAL A 416 -18.15 5.18 13.28
N PHE A 417 -19.11 6.04 13.65
CA PHE A 417 -19.10 7.47 13.33
C PHE A 417 -19.21 8.40 14.53
N GLY A 418 -19.35 7.87 15.75
CA GLY A 418 -19.65 8.69 16.93
C GLY A 418 -21.07 9.27 16.92
N ALA A 419 -21.97 8.67 16.13
CA ALA A 419 -23.35 9.13 16.02
C ALA A 419 -24.10 9.01 17.37
N PRO A 420 -25.02 9.93 17.69
CA PRO A 420 -25.81 9.87 18.90
C PRO A 420 -26.86 8.74 18.84
N GLY A 421 -27.33 8.30 20.02
CA GLY A 421 -28.46 7.38 20.16
C GLY A 421 -28.09 5.90 20.41
N GLY A 422 -26.81 5.56 20.43
CA GLY A 422 -26.34 4.25 20.90
C GLY A 422 -26.25 4.16 22.43
N ASN A 423 -25.93 2.97 22.92
CA ASN A 423 -25.70 2.65 24.32
C ASN A 423 -24.49 3.43 24.86
N PRO A 424 -24.66 4.26 25.90
CA PRO A 424 -23.57 5.07 26.46
C PRO A 424 -22.44 4.25 27.08
N ALA A 425 -22.64 2.95 27.35
CA ALA A 425 -21.58 2.05 27.81
C ALA A 425 -20.57 1.71 26.70
N ASN A 426 -20.94 1.88 25.43
CA ASN A 426 -20.05 1.64 24.30
C ASN A 426 -19.15 2.85 24.05
N GLU A 427 -17.92 2.61 23.61
CA GLU A 427 -17.00 3.71 23.26
C GLU A 427 -17.31 4.27 21.86
N PRO A 428 -17.76 5.54 21.74
CA PRO A 428 -18.07 6.15 20.45
C PRO A 428 -16.81 6.54 19.68
N ASN A 429 -16.88 6.57 18.35
CA ASN A 429 -15.81 7.12 17.53
C ASN A 429 -15.84 8.65 17.53
N ARG A 430 -15.13 9.26 18.48
CA ARG A 430 -15.10 10.71 18.69
C ARG A 430 -14.38 11.48 17.58
N ASP A 431 -13.42 10.83 16.92
CA ASP A 431 -12.53 11.49 15.96
C ASP A 431 -13.13 11.59 14.56
N PHE A 432 -14.13 10.76 14.22
CA PHE A 432 -14.67 10.66 12.87
C PHE A 432 -15.07 12.01 12.27
N ASN A 433 -15.84 12.82 13.01
CA ASN A 433 -16.39 14.06 12.47
C ASN A 433 -15.27 15.07 12.11
N GLU A 434 -14.23 15.16 12.95
CA GLU A 434 -13.09 16.04 12.69
C GLU A 434 -12.28 15.56 11.48
N LEU A 435 -11.93 14.26 11.44
CA LEU A 435 -11.18 13.66 10.35
C LEU A 435 -11.94 13.74 9.02
N TRP A 436 -13.25 13.53 9.06
CA TRP A 436 -14.15 13.67 7.92
C TRP A 436 -14.13 15.09 7.37
N LEU A 437 -14.36 16.09 8.23
CA LEU A 437 -14.37 17.50 7.83
C LEU A 437 -13.01 17.96 7.32
N ARG A 438 -11.91 17.50 7.93
CA ARG A 438 -10.55 17.77 7.48
C ARG A 438 -10.32 17.26 6.06
N PHE A 439 -10.65 16.00 5.79
CA PHE A 439 -10.45 15.41 4.46
C PHE A 439 -11.30 16.10 3.40
N VAL A 440 -12.61 16.25 3.65
CA VAL A 440 -13.53 16.88 2.70
C VAL A 440 -13.13 18.33 2.41
N SER A 441 -12.68 19.06 3.44
CA SER A 441 -12.20 20.45 3.29
C SER A 441 -10.85 20.53 2.59
N ALA A 442 -9.92 19.61 2.84
CA ALA A 442 -8.64 19.54 2.14
C ALA A 442 -8.82 19.30 0.64
N VAL A 443 -9.73 18.39 0.25
CA VAL A 443 -10.06 18.15 -1.16
C VAL A 443 -10.71 19.38 -1.81
N SER A 444 -11.65 20.02 -1.12
CA SER A 444 -12.30 21.26 -1.60
C SER A 444 -11.28 22.39 -1.79
N SER A 445 -10.43 22.63 -0.79
CA SER A 445 -9.38 23.65 -0.83
C SER A 445 -8.40 23.41 -1.98
N PHE A 446 -7.98 22.16 -2.17
CA PHE A 446 -7.13 21.76 -3.30
C PHE A 446 -7.79 22.06 -4.65
N ALA A 447 -9.06 21.69 -4.84
CA ALA A 447 -9.79 21.94 -6.07
C ALA A 447 -9.96 23.45 -6.37
N ARG A 448 -10.19 24.27 -5.33
CA ARG A 448 -10.24 25.73 -5.45
C ARG A 448 -8.89 26.32 -5.86
N GLN A 449 -7.80 25.91 -5.20
CA GLN A 449 -6.44 26.35 -5.52
C GLN A 449 -6.08 26.04 -6.98
N LEU A 450 -6.40 24.83 -7.45
CA LEU A 450 -6.22 24.41 -8.83
C LEU A 450 -6.98 25.30 -9.83
N THR A 451 -8.19 25.71 -9.47
CA THR A 451 -9.04 26.57 -10.32
C THR A 451 -8.50 28.00 -10.38
N VAL A 452 -8.09 28.55 -9.23
CA VAL A 452 -7.52 29.90 -9.11
C VAL A 452 -6.18 30.02 -9.82
N GLU A 453 -5.29 29.04 -9.67
CA GLU A 453 -4.00 29.01 -10.37
C GLU A 453 -4.21 29.11 -11.89
N ARG A 454 -5.18 28.36 -12.41
CA ARG A 454 -5.50 28.33 -13.83
C ARG A 454 -6.12 29.63 -14.35
N MET A 455 -6.88 30.34 -13.51
CA MET A 455 -7.42 31.67 -13.86
C MET A 455 -6.34 32.76 -13.86
N LEU A 456 -5.34 32.66 -12.97
CA LEU A 456 -4.34 33.71 -12.76
C LEU A 456 -3.09 33.56 -13.63
N ARG A 457 -2.72 32.36 -14.09
CA ARG A 457 -1.44 32.14 -14.78
C ARG A 457 -1.56 31.13 -15.92
N ASN A 458 -1.45 31.60 -17.16
CA ASN A 458 -1.49 30.76 -18.36
C ASN A 458 -0.13 30.15 -18.77
N THR A 459 0.99 30.44 -18.08
CA THR A 459 2.32 30.22 -18.69
C THR A 459 3.36 29.45 -17.85
N ILE A 460 3.16 29.22 -16.54
CA ILE A 460 4.10 28.41 -15.72
C ILE A 460 3.32 27.60 -14.67
N PRO A 461 3.21 26.26 -14.80
CA PRO A 461 2.57 25.41 -13.80
C PRO A 461 3.42 25.33 -12.53
N MET A 462 2.84 25.68 -11.37
CA MET A 462 3.43 25.34 -10.08
C MET A 462 2.73 24.10 -9.53
N ALA A 463 3.46 23.20 -8.86
CA ALA A 463 2.84 22.04 -8.27
C ALA A 463 2.03 22.45 -7.03
N VAL A 464 0.69 22.38 -7.10
CA VAL A 464 -0.16 22.48 -5.90
C VAL A 464 0.14 21.27 -5.00
N SER A 465 0.52 21.53 -3.75
CA SER A 465 0.82 20.46 -2.80
C SER A 465 -0.43 19.62 -2.52
N GLN A 466 -0.30 18.30 -2.65
CA GLN A 466 -1.35 17.33 -2.36
C GLN A 466 -1.16 16.64 -1.00
N GLU A 467 -0.19 17.09 -0.20
CA GLU A 467 0.21 16.40 1.02
C GLU A 467 -0.87 16.46 2.12
N GLN A 468 -1.59 17.58 2.22
CA GLN A 468 -2.75 17.65 3.14
C GLN A 468 -3.86 16.68 2.74
N VAL A 469 -4.11 16.51 1.44
CA VAL A 469 -5.09 15.53 0.95
C VAL A 469 -4.62 14.12 1.28
N ARG A 470 -3.33 13.81 1.09
CA ARG A 470 -2.73 12.52 1.46
C ARG A 470 -2.94 12.20 2.94
N LYS A 471 -2.47 13.11 3.80
CA LYS A 471 -2.49 12.93 5.25
C LYS A 471 -3.92 12.77 5.77
N SER A 472 -4.80 13.71 5.44
CA SER A 472 -6.19 13.66 5.90
C SER A 472 -6.96 12.44 5.37
N ALA A 473 -6.66 11.96 4.15
CA ALA A 473 -7.23 10.72 3.62
C ALA A 473 -6.73 9.48 4.36
N ARG A 474 -5.44 9.43 4.69
CA ARG A 474 -4.86 8.33 5.49
C ARG A 474 -5.46 8.31 6.88
N ASP A 475 -5.45 9.45 7.59
CA ASP A 475 -5.98 9.54 8.95
C ASP A 475 -7.45 9.08 9.01
N LEU A 476 -8.27 9.54 8.05
CA LEU A 476 -9.66 9.10 7.92
C LEU A 476 -9.77 7.61 7.57
N GLY A 477 -9.01 7.12 6.60
CA GLY A 477 -9.04 5.71 6.18
C GLY A 477 -8.64 4.76 7.32
N THR A 478 -7.65 5.14 8.10
CA THR A 478 -7.19 4.43 9.30
C THR A 478 -8.26 4.40 10.37
N ASN A 479 -8.90 5.53 10.66
CA ASN A 479 -10.01 5.62 11.61
C ASN A 479 -11.21 4.75 11.20
N LEU A 480 -11.59 4.78 9.93
CA LEU A 480 -12.69 3.97 9.41
C LEU A 480 -12.34 2.47 9.42
N SER A 481 -11.10 2.10 9.08
CA SER A 481 -10.64 0.71 9.15
C SER A 481 -10.70 0.16 10.57
N ARG A 482 -10.26 0.96 11.56
CA ARG A 482 -10.28 0.62 12.97
C ARG A 482 -11.68 0.52 13.56
N ASN A 483 -12.67 1.24 13.04
CA ASN A 483 -14.03 1.15 13.59
C ASN A 483 -14.97 0.28 12.74
N GLY A 484 -14.51 -0.16 11.57
CA GLY A 484 -15.23 -0.97 10.58
C GLY A 484 -14.97 -2.48 10.63
N TYR A 485 -14.26 -3.01 11.62
CA TYR A 485 -14.04 -4.47 11.76
C TYR A 485 -15.16 -5.19 12.54
N GLY A 486 -15.08 -6.52 12.60
CA GLY A 486 -15.97 -7.37 13.39
C GLY A 486 -17.36 -7.50 12.77
N ILE A 487 -18.41 -7.28 13.58
CA ILE A 487 -19.81 -7.42 13.14
C ILE A 487 -20.20 -6.45 12.01
N ALA A 488 -19.41 -5.39 11.77
CA ALA A 488 -19.69 -4.37 10.78
C ALA A 488 -19.93 -4.93 9.38
N TYR A 489 -19.19 -5.96 8.94
CA TYR A 489 -19.38 -6.57 7.62
C TYR A 489 -20.74 -7.28 7.48
N PHE A 490 -21.11 -8.07 8.48
CA PHE A 490 -22.39 -8.78 8.50
C PHE A 490 -23.55 -7.80 8.58
N ALA A 491 -23.45 -6.82 9.49
CA ALA A 491 -24.44 -5.77 9.62
C ALA A 491 -24.56 -4.94 8.33
N ALA A 492 -23.45 -4.59 7.68
CA ALA A 492 -23.47 -3.89 6.39
C ALA A 492 -24.25 -4.65 5.31
N THR A 493 -24.11 -5.97 5.25
CA THR A 493 -24.82 -6.84 4.31
C THR A 493 -26.32 -6.83 4.58
N GLU A 494 -26.73 -7.00 5.84
CA GLU A 494 -28.14 -7.01 6.26
C GLU A 494 -28.80 -5.63 6.07
N LEU A 495 -28.09 -4.54 6.40
CA LEU A 495 -28.56 -3.18 6.20
C LEU A 495 -28.72 -2.84 4.73
N GLN A 496 -27.78 -3.27 3.88
CA GLN A 496 -27.89 -3.10 2.43
C GLN A 496 -29.11 -3.83 1.88
N GLN A 497 -29.37 -5.06 2.32
CA GLN A 497 -30.57 -5.79 1.94
C GLN A 497 -31.84 -5.05 2.37
N SER A 498 -31.89 -4.58 3.63
CA SER A 498 -33.02 -3.80 4.15
C SER A 498 -33.29 -2.54 3.32
N ILE A 499 -32.25 -1.81 2.93
CA ILE A 499 -32.40 -0.60 2.10
C ILE A 499 -32.93 -0.93 0.70
N LEU A 500 -32.47 -2.03 0.08
CA LEU A 500 -32.96 -2.43 -1.23
C LEU A 500 -34.45 -2.79 -1.16
N GLU A 501 -34.85 -3.54 -0.13
CA GLU A 501 -36.24 -3.87 0.15
C GLU A 501 -37.09 -2.61 0.39
N PHE A 502 -36.58 -1.64 1.16
CA PHE A 502 -37.24 -0.36 1.43
C PHE A 502 -37.38 0.50 0.18
N ARG A 503 -36.34 0.54 -0.65
CA ARG A 503 -36.38 1.23 -1.93
C ARG A 503 -37.48 0.63 -2.81
N ASP A 504 -37.54 -0.68 -2.91
CA ASP A 504 -38.46 -1.36 -3.81
C ASP A 504 -39.92 -1.20 -3.36
N ILE A 505 -40.19 -1.30 -2.06
CA ILE A 505 -41.53 -1.08 -1.51
C ILE A 505 -41.97 0.38 -1.62
N LEU A 506 -41.10 1.35 -1.29
CA LEU A 506 -41.45 2.78 -1.32
C LEU A 506 -41.57 3.34 -2.73
N GLN A 507 -40.91 2.72 -3.73
CA GLN A 507 -41.10 3.06 -5.14
C GLN A 507 -42.35 2.44 -5.76
N ASN A 508 -42.96 1.45 -5.10
CA ASN A 508 -44.11 0.75 -5.63
C ASN A 508 -45.28 1.73 -5.92
N PRO A 509 -45.85 1.73 -7.14
CA PRO A 509 -46.94 2.64 -7.49
C PRO A 509 -48.17 2.52 -6.59
N GLU A 510 -48.51 1.32 -6.11
CA GLU A 510 -49.67 1.08 -5.23
C GLU A 510 -49.50 1.83 -3.90
N LEU A 511 -48.33 1.70 -3.29
CA LEU A 511 -48.00 2.40 -2.05
C LEU A 511 -47.90 3.91 -2.27
N ARG A 512 -47.25 4.35 -3.36
CA ARG A 512 -47.15 5.77 -3.71
C ARG A 512 -48.53 6.42 -3.89
N ASN A 513 -49.44 5.74 -4.56
CA ASN A 513 -50.81 6.22 -4.76
C ASN A 513 -51.58 6.32 -3.43
N ALA A 514 -51.39 5.37 -2.51
CA ALA A 514 -52.03 5.41 -1.19
C ALA A 514 -51.64 6.65 -0.36
N PHE A 515 -50.43 7.19 -0.56
CA PHE A 515 -49.95 8.41 0.07
C PHE A 515 -50.04 9.66 -0.83
N GLY A 516 -50.60 9.56 -2.04
CA GLY A 516 -50.64 10.66 -3.01
C GLY A 516 -49.26 11.20 -3.41
N ALA A 517 -48.24 10.33 -3.38
CA ALA A 517 -46.84 10.70 -3.58
C ALA A 517 -46.36 10.43 -5.02
N ARG A 518 -45.55 11.34 -5.57
CA ARG A 518 -44.97 11.20 -6.92
C ARG A 518 -43.78 10.25 -6.96
N ASP A 519 -43.01 10.18 -5.88
CA ASP A 519 -41.80 9.39 -5.74
C ASP A 519 -41.65 8.87 -4.30
N MET A 520 -40.71 7.94 -4.10
CA MET A 520 -40.40 7.37 -2.79
C MET A 520 -40.05 8.43 -1.73
N TRP A 521 -39.35 9.50 -2.13
CA TRP A 521 -38.92 10.53 -1.19
C TRP A 521 -40.11 11.33 -0.67
N GLN A 522 -41.09 11.61 -1.53
CA GLN A 522 -42.33 12.25 -1.12
C GLN A 522 -43.15 11.35 -0.18
N VAL A 523 -43.11 10.01 -0.32
CA VAL A 523 -43.73 9.11 0.68
C VAL A 523 -43.07 9.31 2.05
N ILE A 524 -41.74 9.34 2.10
CA ILE A 524 -40.97 9.58 3.33
C ILE A 524 -41.34 10.94 3.95
N ASP A 525 -41.42 12.00 3.14
CA ASP A 525 -41.78 13.34 3.61
C ASP A 525 -43.22 13.38 4.17
N GLN A 526 -44.18 12.78 3.46
CA GLN A 526 -45.58 12.72 3.88
C GLN A 526 -45.73 11.95 5.19
N VAL A 527 -45.07 10.80 5.33
CA VAL A 527 -45.15 10.02 6.57
C VAL A 527 -44.49 10.76 7.74
N ASN A 528 -43.36 11.43 7.48
CA ASN A 528 -42.69 12.25 8.49
C ASN A 528 -43.58 13.39 9.02
N VAL A 529 -44.20 14.15 8.12
CA VAL A 529 -45.08 15.28 8.46
C VAL A 529 -46.33 14.81 9.20
N ASN A 530 -46.98 13.75 8.70
CA ASN A 530 -48.31 13.37 9.19
C ASN A 530 -48.26 12.43 10.42
N TYR A 531 -47.18 11.66 10.61
CA TYR A 531 -47.16 10.59 11.63
C TYR A 531 -45.90 10.54 12.52
N LEU A 532 -44.79 11.19 12.15
CA LEU A 532 -43.52 11.10 12.90
C LEU A 532 -43.07 12.42 13.52
N GLY A 533 -44.02 13.34 13.76
CA GLY A 533 -43.77 14.58 14.50
C GLY A 533 -43.04 15.66 13.71
N GLY A 534 -43.14 15.66 12.38
CA GLY A 534 -42.73 16.77 11.53
C GLY A 534 -41.72 16.42 10.43
N ALA A 535 -41.55 17.37 9.49
CA ALA A 535 -40.66 17.21 8.35
C ALA A 535 -39.18 17.05 8.75
N ARG A 536 -38.43 16.32 7.94
CA ARG A 536 -36.97 16.18 8.02
C ARG A 536 -36.34 16.71 6.75
N ASN A 537 -35.05 17.08 6.81
CA ASN A 537 -34.32 17.54 5.63
C ASN A 537 -33.86 16.35 4.77
N THR A 538 -34.83 15.70 4.12
CA THR A 538 -34.61 14.51 3.29
C THR A 538 -33.66 14.79 2.13
N HIS A 539 -33.69 16.01 1.58
CA HIS A 539 -32.78 16.45 0.52
C HIS A 539 -31.31 16.39 0.97
N ARG A 540 -31.00 16.97 2.14
CA ARG A 540 -29.64 16.98 2.71
C ARG A 540 -29.12 15.57 2.89
N HIS A 541 -29.86 14.72 3.59
CA HIS A 541 -29.41 13.37 3.91
C HIS A 541 -29.28 12.49 2.66
N ARG A 542 -30.12 12.68 1.64
CA ARG A 542 -29.96 12.00 0.35
C ARG A 542 -28.65 12.39 -0.33
N THR A 543 -28.35 13.68 -0.39
CA THR A 543 -27.08 14.15 -0.99
C THR A 543 -25.88 13.68 -0.18
N GLN A 544 -25.93 13.78 1.16
CA GLN A 544 -24.86 13.31 2.04
C GLN A 544 -24.65 11.80 1.93
N SER A 545 -25.71 10.98 1.86
CA SER A 545 -25.61 9.52 1.71
C SER A 545 -24.81 9.14 0.47
N ARG A 546 -25.14 9.72 -0.69
CA ARG A 546 -24.47 9.44 -1.96
C ARG A 546 -23.04 9.97 -1.96
N ALA A 547 -22.85 11.24 -1.58
CA ALA A 547 -21.53 11.86 -1.58
C ALA A 547 -20.58 11.16 -0.61
N GLY A 548 -21.05 10.83 0.59
CA GLY A 548 -20.20 10.15 1.57
C GLY A 548 -19.87 8.71 1.17
N ALA A 549 -20.80 7.99 0.53
CA ALA A 549 -20.50 6.68 -0.04
C ALA A 549 -19.43 6.74 -1.15
N ILE A 550 -19.43 7.78 -1.98
CA ILE A 550 -18.40 8.01 -3.01
C ILE A 550 -17.04 8.28 -2.35
N ILE A 551 -17.00 9.16 -1.35
CA ILE A 551 -15.79 9.52 -0.61
C ILE A 551 -15.14 8.29 0.02
N ILE A 552 -15.91 7.49 0.78
CA ILE A 552 -15.38 6.29 1.45
C ILE A 552 -14.91 5.26 0.42
N ARG A 553 -15.66 5.08 -0.68
CA ARG A 553 -15.26 4.18 -1.76
C ARG A 553 -13.97 4.63 -2.45
N TRP A 554 -13.79 5.92 -2.64
CA TRP A 554 -12.57 6.44 -3.25
C TRP A 554 -11.35 6.15 -2.37
N ILE A 555 -11.47 6.34 -1.05
CA ILE A 555 -10.37 5.99 -0.12
C ILE A 555 -10.05 4.49 -0.23
N ALA A 556 -11.08 3.63 -0.25
CA ALA A 556 -10.93 2.18 -0.38
C ALA A 556 -10.23 1.76 -1.69
N ASN A 557 -10.59 2.37 -2.82
CA ASN A 557 -9.99 2.03 -4.12
C ASN A 557 -8.56 2.59 -4.28
N ASN A 558 -8.17 3.59 -3.48
CA ASN A 558 -6.91 4.31 -3.66
C ASN A 558 -5.92 4.11 -2.49
N VAL A 559 -6.09 3.06 -1.67
CA VAL A 559 -5.20 2.77 -0.52
C VAL A 559 -3.72 2.76 -0.91
N GLN A 560 -3.36 2.16 -2.05
CA GLN A 560 -1.97 2.14 -2.52
C GLN A 560 -1.43 3.54 -2.87
N ARG A 561 -2.25 4.39 -3.52
CA ARG A 561 -1.88 5.78 -3.81
C ARG A 561 -1.73 6.58 -2.52
N LEU A 562 -2.59 6.28 -1.55
CA LEU A 562 -2.52 6.88 -0.24
C LEU A 562 -1.28 6.42 0.49
N SER A 563 -0.89 5.14 0.51
CA SER A 563 0.28 4.61 1.24
C SER A 563 1.63 5.05 0.66
N ASN A 564 1.67 5.51 -0.60
CA ASN A 564 2.91 5.97 -1.22
C ASN A 564 3.42 7.29 -0.60
N ILE A 565 4.73 7.33 -0.31
CA ILE A 565 5.45 8.49 0.25
C ILE A 565 5.45 9.68 -0.73
N SER A 566 5.44 9.40 -2.03
CA SER A 566 5.53 10.42 -3.09
C SER A 566 4.64 10.08 -4.28
N GLY A 567 4.27 11.11 -5.05
CA GLY A 567 3.42 11.01 -6.24
C GLY A 567 2.09 11.76 -6.12
N PRO A 568 1.29 11.83 -7.20
CA PRO A 568 -0.02 12.48 -7.15
C PRO A 568 -1.05 11.62 -6.41
N VAL A 569 -1.70 12.21 -5.38
CA VAL A 569 -2.87 11.64 -4.69
C VAL A 569 -4.14 11.87 -5.47
N ILE A 570 -4.23 12.94 -6.24
CA ILE A 570 -5.31 13.28 -7.15
C ILE A 570 -4.70 13.59 -8.53
N GLN A 571 -5.18 12.89 -9.55
CA GLN A 571 -4.85 13.10 -10.95
C GLN A 571 -5.52 14.38 -11.43
N ILE A 572 -4.71 15.42 -11.63
CA ILE A 572 -5.20 16.74 -12.03
C ILE A 572 -5.92 16.64 -13.37
N GLU A 573 -5.40 15.86 -14.31
CA GLU A 573 -5.96 15.71 -15.65
C GLU A 573 -7.42 15.21 -15.64
N GLN A 574 -7.80 14.37 -14.66
CA GLN A 574 -9.17 13.87 -14.51
C GLN A 574 -10.14 14.95 -14.03
N ILE A 575 -9.68 15.89 -13.18
CA ILE A 575 -10.50 17.02 -12.74
C ILE A 575 -10.78 17.96 -13.92
N VAL A 576 -9.78 18.10 -14.78
CA VAL A 576 -9.69 19.19 -15.75
C VAL A 576 -10.31 18.84 -17.09
N ASN A 577 -10.10 17.61 -17.56
CA ASN A 577 -10.56 17.18 -18.86
C ASN A 577 -11.90 16.44 -18.76
N PRO A 578 -13.00 17.02 -19.29
CA PRO A 578 -14.30 16.37 -19.28
C PRO A 578 -14.33 15.04 -20.04
N GLN A 579 -13.44 14.84 -21.02
CA GLN A 579 -13.37 13.59 -21.78
C GLN A 579 -12.70 12.44 -21.00
N LEU A 580 -11.70 12.75 -20.17
CA LEU A 580 -11.07 11.76 -19.30
C LEU A 580 -12.02 11.33 -18.16
N ARG A 581 -13.00 12.15 -17.81
CA ARG A 581 -14.05 11.83 -16.83
C ARG A 581 -14.86 10.58 -17.22
N ALA A 582 -15.16 10.40 -18.51
CA ALA A 582 -15.96 9.29 -19.01
C ALA A 582 -15.16 7.97 -19.14
N THR A 583 -13.82 8.06 -19.21
CA THR A 583 -12.94 6.89 -19.41
C THR A 583 -12.26 6.40 -18.14
N SER A 584 -12.23 7.21 -17.07
CA SER A 584 -11.44 6.95 -15.87
C SER A 584 -12.23 6.46 -14.65
N GLY A 585 -13.57 6.40 -14.74
CA GLY A 585 -14.44 5.88 -13.68
C GLY A 585 -15.46 4.90 -14.26
N GLY A 586 -15.79 3.85 -13.52
CA GLY A 586 -16.88 2.95 -13.87
C GLY A 586 -18.22 3.69 -13.96
N ALA A 587 -19.23 3.09 -14.61
CA ALA A 587 -20.55 3.70 -14.80
C ALA A 587 -21.27 4.08 -13.49
N ASN A 588 -20.78 3.63 -12.32
CA ASN A 588 -21.34 3.93 -11.01
C ASN A 588 -20.28 4.50 -10.03
N PRO A 589 -20.34 5.80 -9.69
CA PRO A 589 -19.42 6.45 -8.76
C PRO A 589 -19.41 5.86 -7.34
N THR A 590 -20.45 5.13 -6.91
CA THR A 590 -20.43 4.48 -5.59
C THR A 590 -19.66 3.15 -5.57
N VAL A 591 -19.17 2.67 -6.71
CA VAL A 591 -18.42 1.40 -6.81
C VAL A 591 -17.00 1.64 -7.33
N ASP A 592 -16.86 2.54 -8.31
CA ASP A 592 -15.56 2.85 -8.89
C ASP A 592 -15.44 4.36 -9.17
N PRO A 593 -15.27 5.18 -8.11
CA PRO A 593 -15.20 6.62 -8.24
C PRO A 593 -13.88 7.08 -8.87
N SER A 594 -13.99 7.98 -9.84
CA SER A 594 -12.85 8.75 -10.33
C SER A 594 -12.45 9.86 -9.35
N ASP A 595 -11.29 10.49 -9.58
CA ASP A 595 -10.86 11.63 -8.77
C ASP A 595 -11.78 12.86 -8.97
N TRP A 596 -12.44 12.96 -10.13
CA TRP A 596 -13.47 13.98 -10.35
C TRP A 596 -14.72 13.71 -9.51
N ASP A 597 -15.13 12.44 -9.39
CA ASP A 597 -16.27 12.06 -8.56
C ASP A 597 -16.01 12.35 -7.08
N LEU A 598 -14.77 12.13 -6.61
CA LEU A 598 -14.34 12.52 -5.26
C LEU A 598 -14.54 14.03 -5.03
N VAL A 599 -13.95 14.87 -5.88
CA VAL A 599 -14.03 16.33 -5.72
C VAL A 599 -15.49 16.79 -5.73
N ASN A 600 -16.28 16.32 -6.69
CA ASN A 600 -17.69 16.66 -6.79
C ASN A 600 -18.50 16.17 -5.58
N ALA A 601 -18.20 14.99 -5.04
CA ALA A 601 -18.83 14.47 -3.83
C ALA A 601 -18.49 15.34 -2.61
N CYS A 602 -17.23 15.74 -2.44
CA CYS A 602 -16.81 16.63 -1.36
C CYS A 602 -17.55 17.98 -1.42
N GLU A 603 -17.62 18.61 -2.60
CA GLU A 603 -18.35 19.87 -2.80
C GLU A 603 -19.85 19.73 -2.52
N GLN A 604 -20.50 18.67 -3.05
CA GLN A 604 -21.92 18.42 -2.79
C GLN A 604 -22.20 18.20 -1.30
N TRP A 605 -21.31 17.48 -0.61
CA TRP A 605 -21.46 17.20 0.81
C TRP A 605 -21.35 18.48 1.65
N LEU A 606 -20.38 19.35 1.35
CA LEU A 606 -20.22 20.65 2.03
C LEU A 606 -21.40 21.58 1.77
N ALA A 607 -21.86 21.66 0.51
CA ALA A 607 -22.95 22.53 0.09
C ALA A 607 -24.26 22.25 0.86
N VAL A 608 -24.56 20.98 1.14
CA VAL A 608 -25.75 20.60 1.94
C VAL A 608 -25.47 20.50 3.43
N GLY A 609 -24.19 20.44 3.81
CA GLY A 609 -23.72 20.30 5.20
C GLY A 609 -23.89 21.58 6.01
N GLY A 610 -23.99 22.75 5.36
CA GLY A 610 -24.06 24.06 6.01
C GLY A 610 -22.71 24.52 6.57
N VAL A 611 -21.61 23.93 6.12
CA VAL A 611 -20.25 24.31 6.51
C VAL A 611 -19.90 25.62 5.80
N GLN A 612 -19.53 26.65 6.57
CA GLN A 612 -19.16 27.96 6.02
C GLN A 612 -17.76 27.92 5.40
N ASP A 613 -17.51 28.74 4.37
CA ASP A 613 -16.21 28.79 3.67
C ASP A 613 -15.02 29.06 4.61
N GLN A 614 -15.21 29.91 5.63
CA GLN A 614 -14.19 30.18 6.65
C GLN A 614 -13.83 28.93 7.47
N SER A 615 -14.82 28.09 7.78
CA SER A 615 -14.59 26.81 8.46
C SER A 615 -13.87 25.81 7.56
N ILE A 616 -14.16 25.81 6.25
CA ILE A 616 -13.47 24.95 5.27
C ILE A 616 -11.98 25.29 5.23
N GLU A 617 -11.64 26.58 5.18
CA GLU A 617 -10.24 27.02 5.23
C GLU A 617 -9.55 26.59 6.53
N GLN A 618 -10.23 26.74 7.67
CA GLN A 618 -9.71 26.32 8.98
C GLN A 618 -9.46 24.81 9.05
N TYR A 619 -10.42 23.97 8.63
CA TYR A 619 -10.26 22.51 8.63
C TYR A 619 -9.24 22.02 7.60
N SER A 620 -8.95 22.80 6.55
CA SER A 620 -7.93 22.45 5.56
C SER A 620 -6.49 22.69 6.03
N GLN A 621 -6.30 23.37 7.17
CA GLN A 621 -4.97 23.67 7.68
C GLN A 621 -4.26 22.42 8.23
N PRO A 622 -2.91 22.37 8.15
CA PRO A 622 -2.12 21.34 8.81
C PRO A 622 -2.28 21.39 10.33
N ILE A 623 -3.05 20.47 10.90
CA ILE A 623 -3.10 20.23 12.35
C ILE A 623 -2.54 18.84 12.70
N GLU A 624 -2.05 18.68 13.93
CA GLU A 624 -1.60 17.40 14.47
C GLU A 624 -2.80 16.42 14.52
N ALA A 625 -2.58 15.17 14.09
CA ALA A 625 -3.65 14.17 14.13
C ALA A 625 -3.84 13.69 15.57
N PRO A 626 -5.07 13.40 16.01
CA PRO A 626 -5.30 12.80 17.33
C PRO A 626 -4.54 11.47 17.45
N THR A 627 -3.96 11.22 18.63
CA THR A 627 -3.17 10.01 18.88
C THR A 627 -4.06 8.76 18.88
N MET A 628 -4.04 8.03 17.76
CA MET A 628 -4.80 6.80 17.58
C MET A 628 -4.06 5.61 18.22
N THR A 629 -4.30 5.31 19.49
CA THR A 629 -3.73 4.11 20.14
C THR A 629 -4.43 2.83 19.65
N SER A 630 -3.70 1.74 19.41
CA SER A 630 -4.32 0.42 19.18
C SER A 630 -5.21 0.07 20.37
N ARG A 631 -6.50 -0.27 20.16
CA ARG A 631 -7.37 -0.71 21.27
C ARG A 631 -6.77 -1.98 21.89
N PRO A 632 -6.47 -2.01 23.19
CA PRO A 632 -6.11 -3.26 23.86
C PRO A 632 -7.26 -4.25 23.71
N ILE A 633 -6.96 -5.50 23.38
CA ILE A 633 -7.94 -6.58 23.54
C ILE A 633 -8.10 -6.77 25.05
N GLU A 634 -9.07 -6.09 25.65
CA GLU A 634 -9.45 -6.37 27.03
C GLU A 634 -10.14 -7.74 27.08
N MET A 635 -9.49 -8.71 27.73
CA MET A 635 -10.14 -9.99 28.04
C MET A 635 -11.43 -9.71 28.82
N PRO A 636 -12.60 -10.21 28.37
CA PRO A 636 -13.86 -10.08 29.10
C PRO A 636 -13.70 -10.53 30.55
N GLN A 637 -14.35 -9.86 31.50
CA GLN A 637 -14.31 -10.24 32.93
C GLN A 637 -14.57 -11.73 33.16
N ILE A 638 -15.52 -12.32 32.42
CA ILE A 638 -15.83 -13.76 32.47
C ILE A 638 -14.62 -14.61 32.06
N ALA A 639 -13.85 -14.19 31.06
CA ALA A 639 -12.63 -14.88 30.64
C ALA A 639 -11.51 -14.74 31.70
N ARG A 640 -11.41 -13.60 32.38
CA ARG A 640 -10.50 -13.42 33.53
C ARG A 640 -10.90 -14.28 34.73
N ASP A 641 -12.19 -14.37 35.02
CA ASP A 641 -12.70 -15.16 36.15
C ASP A 641 -12.61 -16.67 35.88
N MET A 642 -12.77 -17.11 34.62
CA MET A 642 -12.51 -18.50 34.22
C MET A 642 -11.01 -18.83 34.26
N LEU A 643 -10.13 -17.89 33.90
CA LEU A 643 -8.67 -18.05 34.01
C LEU A 643 -8.20 -18.02 35.48
N GLY A 644 -8.89 -17.28 36.35
CA GLY A 644 -8.66 -17.26 37.80
C GLY A 644 -9.23 -18.47 38.54
N GLY A 645 -10.30 -19.09 38.01
CA GLY A 645 -10.92 -20.29 38.56
C GLY A 645 -10.23 -21.61 38.19
N LEU A 646 -9.40 -21.62 37.15
CA LEU A 646 -8.55 -22.74 36.75
C LEU A 646 -7.15 -22.54 37.31
N GLY A 647 -6.98 -22.84 38.60
CA GLY A 647 -5.70 -22.83 39.28
C GLY A 647 -4.66 -23.73 38.59
N ALA A 648 -3.74 -23.12 37.84
CA ALA A 648 -2.43 -23.66 37.52
C ALA A 648 -1.39 -22.64 37.99
N GLY A 649 -0.76 -22.93 39.13
CA GLY A 649 0.14 -22.02 39.82
C GLY A 649 1.42 -21.74 39.04
N LEU A 650 1.75 -20.46 38.95
CA LEU A 650 3.13 -19.99 38.79
C LEU A 650 3.53 -19.34 40.11
N ASN A 651 3.89 -20.19 41.08
CA ASN A 651 4.54 -19.78 42.31
C ASN A 651 5.69 -20.74 42.61
N GLY A 652 6.93 -20.27 42.47
CA GLY A 652 8.11 -20.98 42.96
C GLY A 652 9.45 -20.53 42.34
N LEU A 653 10.31 -19.93 43.20
CA LEU A 653 11.71 -19.47 43.04
C LEU A 653 11.86 -18.02 42.52
N GLY A 654 12.29 -16.99 43.29
CA GLY A 654 12.87 -16.90 44.64
C GLY A 654 14.06 -15.90 44.65
N LEU A 655 14.12 -15.03 45.68
CA LEU A 655 15.18 -14.04 46.07
C LEU A 655 14.99 -12.61 45.48
N ASN A 656 15.05 -11.48 46.22
CA ASN A 656 15.40 -11.19 47.61
C ASN A 656 15.03 -9.72 48.00
N GLY A 657 14.72 -9.48 49.29
CA GLY A 657 14.93 -8.19 50.03
C GLY A 657 13.82 -7.13 49.95
N ALA A 658 12.89 -6.97 50.90
CA ALA A 658 13.01 -6.43 52.28
C ALA A 658 12.80 -4.89 52.43
N GLY A 659 11.83 -4.51 53.27
CA GLY A 659 11.59 -3.16 53.82
C GLY A 659 10.14 -2.67 53.63
N LEU A 660 9.22 -2.91 54.58
CA LEU A 660 8.77 -1.98 55.65
C LEU A 660 8.24 -0.64 55.10
N ALA A 661 7.15 -0.02 55.55
CA ALA A 661 6.01 -0.29 56.42
C ALA A 661 5.13 0.99 56.36
N GLY A 662 3.83 0.88 56.65
CA GLY A 662 2.91 2.00 56.92
C GLY A 662 2.03 2.35 55.71
N GLY A 663 0.72 2.12 55.72
CA GLY A 663 -0.21 2.43 56.79
C GLY A 663 -0.99 3.69 56.38
N LEU A 664 -2.05 3.49 55.59
CA LEU A 664 -3.12 4.50 55.47
C LEU A 664 -3.78 4.66 56.85
N PRO A 665 -4.31 5.85 57.14
CA PRO A 665 -5.76 5.84 57.35
C PRO A 665 -6.48 6.95 56.60
N ALA A 666 -7.75 6.64 56.38
CA ALA A 666 -8.79 7.48 55.82
C ALA A 666 -8.98 8.80 56.58
N GLY A 667 -9.52 9.81 55.87
CA GLY A 667 -10.11 10.97 56.51
C GLY A 667 -10.38 12.13 55.55
N LEU A 668 -11.66 12.32 55.20
CA LEU A 668 -12.36 13.61 55.12
C LEU A 668 -11.66 14.79 54.40
N GLN A 669 -12.10 15.08 53.17
CA GLN A 669 -12.88 16.28 52.81
C GLN A 669 -13.38 16.19 51.38
#